data_AF-A0A7Z0DW49-F1
#
_entry.id   AF-A0A7Z0DW49-F1
#
_cell.length_a   1.000
_cell.length_b   1.000
_cell.length_c   1.000
_cell.angle_alpha   90.00
_cell.angle_beta   90.00
_cell.angle_gamma   90.00
#
_symmetry.space_group_name_H-M   'P 1'
#
loop_
_entity.id
_entity.type
_entity.pdbx_description
1 polymer ?
#
loop_
_entity_poly.entity_id
_entity_poly.type
_entity_poly.pdbx_seq_one_letter_code
_entity_poly.pdbx_strand_id
1 'polypeptide(L)'
;MGSEDAIRQAIIIAGGLGTRARSMTGDVIPKALLPLAGVPIILRQIRTLAREGIRHVRVLGGHLGSQLEPALGPEAEKLGIKIEVFVEKSPLGTAGCLTTLDVTAGDVLIVYGDMLFDIDLSALTRHRQQFPAALTIIAHPNDHPRTSDLVVQKSGYLQRLLPRETPRDSDWRNLVPAGLYVASEQFFQALVPGQTADMIHDVIPRLLERSVPIAIYDTPEYMKDTGSPNRHAAAEEDLRQERVHAAHLSVRRAAVFFDCDGVLNEDVGGHGVIHPDQVKLIDRAGEAVRLAREAGFLTIAVTNRPQVAKGFLDEAGLDHALGRLEAELAEDGGVLDRIYFCPHHPDKGFPNEVAALKIDCACRKPGDLMIRQAMSELPVEKSKSIIIGDSLRDIGAGRRAGIWAYGVRTGYGLRDEKSYPTVETAIPHADLVFDTVYDAVRFQCGYHDIGKALSGAINERLSDTAGPLLVSICGRSRSGKSTFAHAVQRVLSETARRVLRLELDRWILPLEYRGPDMNAEERSRVELYPEIVSMLRRSGQVEAPGYDAASRGRLRGTTAYDARNADVILLDGIFAGHASIREQVDMSVFVEASEHSLLNRFHTFYAWKGLTPVAAEELWQSRIQEEWPRIDLQRTSADIVINLEEAIL
;
A
#
# COMPACT_ATOMS: atom_id res chain seq x y z
N MET A 1 17.47 26.44 -0.38
CA MET A 1 17.96 25.80 -1.63
C MET A 1 18.35 26.91 -2.59
N GLY A 2 19.54 26.84 -3.20
CA GLY A 2 19.94 27.79 -4.24
C GLY A 2 19.06 27.60 -5.48
N SER A 3 18.62 28.69 -6.08
CA SER A 3 17.75 28.70 -7.27
C SER A 3 18.43 28.21 -8.55
N GLU A 4 19.75 27.99 -8.52
CA GLU A 4 20.60 27.74 -9.69
C GLU A 4 20.57 26.27 -10.18
N ASP A 5 20.32 25.29 -9.32
CA ASP A 5 20.31 23.86 -9.70
C ASP A 5 18.94 23.34 -10.13
N ALA A 6 17.89 24.18 -10.11
CA ALA A 6 16.55 23.74 -10.44
C ALA A 6 16.39 23.47 -11.94
N ILE A 7 15.68 22.39 -12.30
CA ILE A 7 15.29 22.14 -13.68
C ILE A 7 14.31 23.24 -14.11
N ARG A 8 14.70 24.08 -15.09
CA ARG A 8 13.89 25.24 -15.57
C ARG A 8 13.42 25.13 -17.01
N GLN A 9 13.88 24.11 -17.72
CA GLN A 9 13.66 23.94 -19.15
C GLN A 9 13.07 22.57 -19.44
N ALA A 10 12.15 22.52 -20.41
CA ALA A 10 11.57 21.28 -20.88
C ALA A 10 11.49 21.22 -22.41
N ILE A 11 11.56 20.00 -22.95
CA ILE A 11 11.31 19.66 -24.35
C ILE A 11 10.13 18.69 -24.38
N ILE A 12 9.08 19.02 -25.13
CA ILE A 12 7.95 18.13 -25.38
C ILE A 12 8.06 17.57 -26.81
N ILE A 13 8.09 16.24 -26.94
CA ILE A 13 8.18 15.55 -28.22
C ILE A 13 6.76 15.20 -28.70
N ALA A 14 6.24 16.00 -29.63
CA ALA A 14 4.90 15.89 -30.21
C ALA A 14 4.92 15.42 -31.69
N GLY A 15 5.98 14.71 -32.10
CA GLY A 15 6.28 14.37 -33.50
C GLY A 15 5.63 13.12 -34.10
N GLY A 16 5.11 12.21 -33.26
CA GLY A 16 4.69 10.87 -33.72
C GLY A 16 3.48 10.86 -34.66
N LEU A 17 3.47 9.93 -35.63
CA LEU A 17 2.37 9.71 -36.60
C LEU A 17 1.02 9.30 -35.97
N GLY A 18 0.98 9.03 -34.66
CA GLY A 18 -0.27 8.76 -33.94
C GLY A 18 -1.06 7.55 -34.45
N THR A 19 -0.42 6.55 -35.07
CA THR A 19 -1.10 5.44 -35.75
C THR A 19 -2.14 4.71 -34.88
N ARG A 20 -1.81 4.46 -33.60
CA ARG A 20 -2.73 3.85 -32.60
C ARG A 20 -3.85 4.79 -32.12
N ALA A 21 -3.67 6.10 -32.29
CA ALA A 21 -4.63 7.14 -31.94
C ALA A 21 -5.41 7.67 -33.15
N ARG A 22 -5.18 7.15 -34.37
CA ARG A 22 -5.85 7.61 -35.60
C ARG A 22 -7.37 7.55 -35.52
N SER A 23 -7.92 6.55 -34.82
CA SER A 23 -9.37 6.45 -34.59
C SER A 23 -9.92 7.60 -33.74
N MET A 24 -9.08 8.24 -32.92
CA MET A 24 -9.45 9.37 -32.06
C MET A 24 -9.13 10.72 -32.71
N THR A 25 -7.99 10.81 -33.41
CA THR A 25 -7.53 12.08 -34.01
C THR A 25 -8.14 12.35 -35.38
N GLY A 26 -8.66 11.32 -36.07
CA GLY A 26 -9.18 11.41 -37.43
C GLY A 26 -8.15 11.89 -38.46
N ASP A 27 -6.86 11.91 -38.11
CA ASP A 27 -5.79 12.55 -38.88
C ASP A 27 -6.01 14.04 -39.17
N VAL A 28 -6.81 14.72 -38.34
CA VAL A 28 -7.12 16.17 -38.48
C VAL A 28 -6.51 17.02 -37.37
N ILE A 29 -6.16 16.42 -36.24
CA ILE A 29 -5.49 17.07 -35.12
C ILE A 29 -4.20 16.32 -34.72
N PRO A 30 -3.13 17.03 -34.31
CA PRO A 30 -1.99 16.42 -33.65
C PRO A 30 -2.41 15.61 -32.43
N LYS A 31 -1.75 14.47 -32.19
CA LYS A 31 -2.02 13.62 -31.02
C LYS A 31 -1.89 14.40 -29.70
N ALA A 32 -0.92 15.30 -29.60
CA ALA A 32 -0.69 16.13 -28.42
C ALA A 32 -1.85 17.13 -28.15
N LEU A 33 -2.67 17.44 -29.17
CA LEU A 33 -3.87 18.27 -29.05
C LEU A 33 -5.15 17.47 -28.79
N LEU A 34 -5.07 16.13 -28.71
CA LEU A 34 -6.22 15.30 -28.35
C LEU A 34 -6.73 15.74 -26.96
N PRO A 35 -8.03 16.07 -26.82
CA PRO A 35 -8.59 16.53 -25.56
C PRO A 35 -8.77 15.36 -24.60
N LEU A 36 -8.26 15.52 -23.39
CA LEU A 36 -8.45 14.61 -22.27
C LEU A 36 -9.31 15.32 -21.23
N ALA A 37 -10.53 14.86 -20.99
CA ALA A 37 -11.53 15.54 -20.17
C ALA A 37 -11.67 17.04 -20.55
N GLY A 38 -11.85 17.30 -21.85
CA GLY A 38 -12.10 18.64 -22.40
C GLY A 38 -10.88 19.56 -22.53
N VAL A 39 -9.69 19.14 -22.08
CA VAL A 39 -8.46 19.94 -22.20
C VAL A 39 -7.41 19.16 -23.00
N PRO A 40 -6.80 19.75 -24.05
CA PRO A 40 -5.69 19.14 -24.77
C PRO A 40 -4.57 18.63 -23.86
N ILE A 41 -4.05 17.42 -24.13
CA ILE A 41 -2.99 16.78 -23.32
C ILE A 41 -1.80 17.73 -23.14
N ILE A 42 -1.29 18.33 -24.22
CA ILE A 42 -0.12 19.22 -24.15
C ILE A 42 -0.37 20.45 -23.27
N LEU A 43 -1.59 20.99 -23.22
CA LEU A 43 -1.91 22.11 -22.33
C LEU A 43 -1.89 21.67 -20.87
N ARG A 44 -2.30 20.42 -20.57
CA ARG A 44 -2.16 19.85 -19.22
C ARG A 44 -0.68 19.71 -18.86
N GLN A 45 0.14 19.17 -19.76
CA GLN A 45 1.59 19.05 -19.56
C GLN A 45 2.23 20.41 -19.27
N ILE A 46 1.94 21.42 -20.08
CA ILE A 46 2.47 22.78 -19.93
C ILE A 46 2.07 23.39 -18.58
N ARG A 47 0.81 23.22 -18.16
CA ARG A 47 0.34 23.71 -16.85
C ARG A 47 1.07 23.02 -15.69
N THR A 48 1.24 21.70 -15.75
CA THR A 48 2.04 20.94 -14.77
C THR A 48 3.47 21.47 -14.73
N LEU A 49 4.13 21.56 -15.89
CA LEU A 49 5.51 22.05 -15.98
C LEU A 49 5.66 23.47 -15.41
N ALA A 50 4.75 24.38 -15.74
CA ALA A 50 4.78 25.75 -15.23
C ALA A 50 4.60 25.81 -13.70
N ARG A 51 3.70 24.99 -13.15
CA ARG A 51 3.47 24.85 -11.71
C ARG A 51 4.73 24.34 -11.00
N GLU A 52 5.42 23.37 -11.59
CA GLU A 52 6.67 22.80 -11.09
C GLU A 52 7.91 23.70 -11.33
N GLY A 53 7.72 24.91 -11.86
CA GLY A 53 8.77 25.92 -11.95
C GLY A 53 9.53 25.97 -13.28
N ILE A 54 9.11 25.22 -14.29
CA ILE A 54 9.62 25.37 -15.67
C ILE A 54 9.19 26.72 -16.22
N ARG A 55 10.12 27.40 -16.92
CA ARG A 55 9.89 28.72 -17.51
C ARG A 55 10.12 28.77 -19.00
N HIS A 56 10.76 27.74 -19.56
CA HIS A 56 11.03 27.64 -20.99
C HIS A 56 10.69 26.23 -21.49
N VAL A 57 9.73 26.14 -22.40
CA VAL A 57 9.29 24.90 -23.03
C VAL A 57 9.54 24.97 -24.52
N ARG A 58 10.16 23.93 -25.07
CA ARG A 58 10.30 23.73 -26.53
C ARG A 58 9.44 22.56 -26.94
N VAL A 59 8.70 22.68 -28.03
CA VAL A 59 7.81 21.63 -28.52
C VAL A 59 8.28 21.21 -29.91
N LEU A 60 8.63 19.94 -30.06
CA LEU A 60 9.01 19.33 -31.33
C LEU A 60 7.76 18.71 -31.96
N GLY A 61 7.12 19.44 -32.86
CA GLY A 61 5.94 19.02 -33.60
C GLY A 61 6.30 18.28 -34.90
N GLY A 62 5.53 17.27 -35.25
CA GLY A 62 5.71 16.49 -36.49
C GLY A 62 4.54 16.70 -37.44
N HIS A 63 3.86 15.61 -37.80
CA HIS A 63 2.64 15.68 -38.61
C HIS A 63 1.60 16.61 -37.96
N LEU A 64 1.06 17.56 -38.73
CA LEU A 64 0.14 18.61 -38.29
C LEU A 64 0.71 19.58 -37.22
N GLY A 65 2.03 19.58 -37.00
CA GLY A 65 2.68 20.37 -35.94
C GLY A 65 2.45 21.89 -36.05
N SER A 66 2.13 22.42 -37.23
CA SER A 66 1.77 23.84 -37.42
C SER A 66 0.51 24.26 -36.64
N GLN A 67 -0.33 23.31 -36.23
CA GLN A 67 -1.50 23.58 -35.38
C GLN A 67 -1.13 23.82 -33.91
N LEU A 68 0.07 23.43 -33.47
CA LEU A 68 0.48 23.56 -32.06
C LEU A 68 0.71 25.02 -31.66
N GLU A 69 1.42 25.79 -32.47
CA GLU A 69 1.75 27.18 -32.16
C GLU A 69 0.51 28.06 -31.82
N PRO A 70 -0.56 28.11 -32.64
CA PRO A 70 -1.75 28.89 -32.30
C PRO A 70 -2.50 28.36 -31.08
N ALA A 71 -2.41 27.05 -30.78
CA ALA A 71 -3.04 26.47 -29.60
C ALA A 71 -2.28 26.78 -28.29
N LEU A 72 -0.95 26.92 -28.36
CA LEU A 72 -0.09 27.08 -27.19
C LEU A 72 0.16 28.55 -26.80
N GLY A 73 0.15 29.48 -27.77
CA GLY A 73 0.45 30.90 -27.54
C GLY A 73 -0.36 31.55 -26.40
N PRO A 74 -1.71 31.45 -26.39
CA PRO A 74 -2.52 32.03 -25.32
C PRO A 74 -2.22 31.45 -23.93
N GLU A 75 -1.88 30.16 -23.86
CA GLU A 75 -1.56 29.50 -22.59
C GLU A 75 -0.17 29.92 -22.09
N ALA A 76 0.80 30.13 -22.99
CA ALA A 76 2.12 30.65 -22.65
C ALA A 76 2.06 32.02 -21.98
N GLU A 77 1.27 32.94 -22.56
CA GLU A 77 1.05 34.29 -22.01
C GLU A 77 0.38 34.22 -20.64
N LYS A 78 -0.70 33.43 -20.52
CA LYS A 78 -1.42 33.24 -19.26
C LYS A 78 -0.53 32.72 -18.12
N LEU A 79 0.39 31.81 -18.43
CA LEU A 79 1.27 31.18 -17.44
C LEU A 79 2.58 31.97 -17.22
N GLY A 80 2.86 32.99 -18.04
CA GLY A 80 4.10 33.76 -17.96
C GLY A 80 5.35 32.94 -18.27
N ILE A 81 5.27 31.98 -19.21
CA ILE A 81 6.39 31.14 -19.62
C ILE A 81 6.70 31.32 -21.11
N LYS A 82 7.92 31.00 -21.51
CA LYS A 82 8.32 30.99 -22.93
C LYS A 82 8.01 29.62 -23.54
N ILE A 83 7.27 29.59 -24.65
CA ILE A 83 7.03 28.39 -25.45
C ILE A 83 7.53 28.61 -26.87
N GLU A 84 8.32 27.67 -27.41
CA GLU A 84 8.79 27.69 -28.79
C GLU A 84 8.38 26.38 -29.48
N VAL A 85 7.78 26.47 -30.67
CA VAL A 85 7.35 25.30 -31.45
C VAL A 85 8.28 25.13 -32.66
N PHE A 86 8.81 23.93 -32.83
CA PHE A 86 9.65 23.55 -33.96
C PHE A 86 8.94 22.44 -34.71
N VAL A 87 8.70 22.64 -36.01
CA VAL A 87 8.05 21.63 -36.86
C VAL A 87 9.12 20.86 -37.64
N GLU A 88 9.21 19.57 -37.39
CA GLU A 88 10.13 18.67 -38.08
C GLU A 88 9.79 18.58 -39.57
N LYS A 89 10.82 18.69 -40.43
CA LYS A 89 10.69 18.48 -41.88
C LYS A 89 10.63 16.99 -42.26
N SER A 90 11.26 16.14 -41.44
CA SER A 90 11.38 14.70 -41.64
C SER A 90 11.40 14.00 -40.27
N PRO A 91 10.78 12.82 -40.12
CA PRO A 91 10.69 12.15 -38.83
C PRO A 91 12.05 11.58 -38.40
N LEU A 92 12.68 12.21 -37.40
CA LEU A 92 13.99 11.78 -36.87
C LEU A 92 13.89 10.85 -35.65
N GLY A 93 12.67 10.41 -35.30
CA GLY A 93 12.45 9.54 -34.14
C GLY A 93 12.48 10.29 -32.80
N THR A 94 12.29 9.56 -31.70
CA THR A 94 12.10 10.13 -30.35
C THR A 94 13.37 10.76 -29.78
N ALA A 95 14.56 10.40 -30.27
CA ALA A 95 15.80 11.01 -29.84
C ALA A 95 16.51 11.81 -30.95
N GLY A 96 16.40 11.39 -32.22
CA GLY A 96 17.02 12.12 -33.32
C GLY A 96 16.48 13.54 -33.49
N CYS A 97 15.19 13.75 -33.20
CA CYS A 97 14.56 15.08 -33.23
C CYS A 97 15.21 16.10 -32.28
N LEU A 98 15.77 15.64 -31.16
CA LEU A 98 16.44 16.49 -30.16
C LEU A 98 17.67 17.21 -30.73
N THR A 99 18.28 16.65 -31.78
CA THR A 99 19.46 17.25 -32.46
C THR A 99 19.13 18.49 -33.27
N THR A 100 17.85 18.79 -33.46
CA THR A 100 17.39 20.01 -34.17
C THR A 100 17.37 21.24 -33.28
N LEU A 101 17.57 21.06 -31.97
CA LEU A 101 17.56 22.13 -30.98
C LEU A 101 18.97 22.56 -30.65
N ASP A 102 19.18 23.87 -30.49
CA ASP A 102 20.39 24.39 -29.88
C ASP A 102 20.41 23.99 -28.40
N VAL A 103 21.47 23.28 -28.01
CA VAL A 103 21.64 22.76 -26.65
C VAL A 103 21.75 23.93 -25.67
N THR A 104 20.86 23.96 -24.68
CA THR A 104 20.91 24.93 -23.60
C THR A 104 21.77 24.44 -22.45
N ALA A 105 22.45 25.37 -21.78
CA ALA A 105 23.16 25.08 -20.54
C ALA A 105 22.17 24.63 -19.46
N GLY A 106 22.58 23.64 -18.66
CA GLY A 106 21.81 23.09 -17.55
C GLY A 106 20.98 21.85 -17.92
N ASP A 107 20.17 21.41 -16.96
CA ASP A 107 19.34 20.22 -17.09
C ASP A 107 18.01 20.51 -17.79
N VAL A 108 17.66 19.63 -18.72
CA VAL A 108 16.44 19.74 -19.53
C VAL A 108 15.55 18.51 -19.32
N LEU A 109 14.30 18.74 -18.95
CA LEU A 109 13.30 17.68 -18.87
C LEU A 109 12.75 17.37 -20.27
N ILE A 110 12.91 16.14 -20.74
CA ILE A 110 12.34 15.64 -21.98
C ILE A 110 11.05 14.88 -21.65
N VAL A 111 9.97 15.19 -22.36
CA VAL A 111 8.63 14.66 -22.13
C VAL A 111 8.02 14.21 -23.45
N TYR A 112 7.45 13.01 -23.51
CA TYR A 112 6.66 12.60 -24.67
C TYR A 112 5.27 13.26 -24.67
N GLY A 113 4.83 13.78 -25.82
CA GLY A 113 3.63 14.63 -25.93
C GLY A 113 2.29 13.92 -25.73
N ASP A 114 2.30 12.61 -25.53
CA ASP A 114 1.13 11.77 -25.25
C ASP A 114 1.10 11.25 -23.80
N MET A 115 1.95 11.80 -22.93
CA MET A 115 1.99 11.44 -21.52
C MET A 115 1.11 12.37 -20.68
N LEU A 116 0.24 11.79 -19.86
CA LEU A 116 -0.33 12.49 -18.71
C LEU A 116 0.54 12.21 -17.49
N PHE A 117 1.00 13.25 -16.81
CA PHE A 117 1.83 13.13 -15.62
C PHE A 117 1.63 14.28 -14.64
N ASP A 118 1.98 14.03 -13.38
CA ASP A 118 2.08 15.01 -12.31
C ASP A 118 3.22 14.58 -11.36
N ILE A 119 4.40 15.23 -11.47
CA ILE A 119 5.64 14.85 -10.78
C ILE A 119 6.29 16.04 -10.06
N ASP A 120 6.92 15.79 -8.91
CA ASP A 120 7.64 16.76 -8.10
C ASP A 120 9.06 17.00 -8.67
N LEU A 121 9.24 18.10 -9.40
CA LEU A 121 10.53 18.42 -9.98
C LEU A 121 11.61 18.79 -8.94
N SER A 122 11.20 19.17 -7.73
CA SER A 122 12.15 19.43 -6.63
C SER A 122 12.73 18.12 -6.07
N ALA A 123 11.93 17.06 -6.00
CA ALA A 123 12.38 15.72 -5.66
C ALA A 123 13.32 15.17 -6.75
N LEU A 124 12.94 15.32 -8.02
CA LEU A 124 13.77 14.91 -9.16
C LEU A 124 15.11 15.67 -9.22
N THR A 125 15.12 16.97 -8.91
CA THR A 125 16.36 17.78 -8.82
C THR A 125 17.28 17.25 -7.71
N ARG A 126 16.76 16.97 -6.51
CA ARG A 126 17.55 16.40 -5.41
C ARG A 126 18.12 15.03 -5.76
N HIS A 127 17.31 14.18 -6.40
CA HIS A 127 17.77 12.88 -6.88
C HIS A 127 18.94 13.03 -7.86
N ARG A 128 18.86 13.99 -8.79
CA ARG A 128 19.91 14.22 -9.78
C ARG A 128 21.21 14.76 -9.20
N GLN A 129 21.13 15.57 -8.14
CA GLN A 129 22.31 15.98 -7.37
C GLN A 129 22.99 14.79 -6.68
N GLN A 130 22.21 13.81 -6.22
CA GLN A 130 22.71 12.59 -5.58
C GLN A 130 23.26 11.58 -6.61
N PHE A 131 22.65 11.50 -7.79
CA PHE A 131 22.98 10.57 -8.87
C PHE A 131 23.26 11.32 -10.19
N PRO A 132 24.41 12.01 -10.29
CA PRO A 132 24.77 12.76 -11.48
C PRO A 132 24.94 11.82 -12.68
N ALA A 133 24.24 12.11 -13.77
CA ALA A 133 24.24 11.27 -14.97
C ALA A 133 24.01 12.10 -16.23
N ALA A 134 24.46 11.58 -17.37
CA ALA A 134 24.19 12.24 -18.65
C ALA A 134 22.69 12.28 -18.91
N LEU A 135 22.01 11.17 -18.59
CA LEU A 135 20.56 10.98 -18.68
C LEU A 135 20.03 10.40 -17.36
N THR A 136 18.89 10.90 -16.90
CA THR A 136 18.10 10.28 -15.83
C THR A 136 16.81 9.76 -16.45
N ILE A 137 16.55 8.45 -16.38
CA ILE A 137 15.30 7.84 -16.81
C ILE A 137 14.32 7.93 -15.64
N ILE A 138 13.14 8.51 -15.87
CA ILE A 138 12.05 8.42 -14.91
C ILE A 138 11.34 7.09 -15.16
N ALA A 139 11.25 6.26 -14.12
CA ALA A 139 10.69 4.93 -14.19
C ALA A 139 9.67 4.70 -13.07
N HIS A 140 8.72 3.81 -13.32
CA HIS A 140 7.66 3.46 -12.39
C HIS A 140 7.22 1.99 -12.62
N PRO A 141 6.54 1.35 -11.66
CA PRO A 141 5.95 0.03 -11.87
C PRO A 141 4.62 0.12 -12.64
N ASN A 142 4.24 -0.94 -13.36
CA ASN A 142 2.96 -1.02 -14.07
C ASN A 142 2.24 -2.38 -13.92
N ASP A 143 1.06 -2.52 -14.51
CA ASP A 143 0.23 -3.74 -14.47
C ASP A 143 0.52 -4.72 -15.63
N HIS A 144 1.61 -4.54 -16.36
CA HIS A 144 1.99 -5.43 -17.48
C HIS A 144 3.51 -5.53 -17.68
N PRO A 145 4.29 -5.92 -16.65
CA PRO A 145 5.75 -5.93 -16.70
C PRO A 145 6.34 -6.88 -17.75
N ARG A 146 5.65 -8.00 -18.03
CA ARG A 146 6.08 -9.01 -19.02
C ARG A 146 6.08 -8.51 -20.47
N THR A 147 5.25 -7.51 -20.77
CA THR A 147 5.09 -6.95 -22.12
C THR A 147 5.62 -5.52 -22.26
N SER A 148 6.30 -5.00 -21.22
CA SER A 148 6.84 -3.64 -21.16
C SER A 148 8.36 -3.67 -21.21
N ASP A 149 9.03 -2.64 -21.73
CA ASP A 149 10.49 -2.52 -21.56
C ASP A 149 10.82 -2.32 -20.07
N LEU A 150 11.83 -3.02 -19.56
CA LEU A 150 12.24 -2.93 -18.15
C LEU A 150 13.65 -2.36 -18.02
N VAL A 151 13.90 -1.66 -16.93
CA VAL A 151 15.24 -1.22 -16.52
C VAL A 151 15.69 -1.96 -15.27
N VAL A 152 16.90 -2.52 -15.32
CA VAL A 152 17.57 -3.12 -14.17
C VAL A 152 18.52 -2.07 -13.60
N GLN A 153 18.28 -1.67 -12.36
CA GLN A 153 19.09 -0.67 -11.68
C GLN A 153 20.05 -1.30 -10.68
N LYS A 154 21.22 -0.68 -10.51
CA LYS A 154 22.17 -1.01 -9.45
C LYS A 154 22.74 0.29 -8.88
N SER A 155 22.61 0.48 -7.57
CA SER A 155 23.09 1.69 -6.87
C SER A 155 22.60 3.01 -7.50
N GLY A 156 21.34 3.05 -7.96
CA GLY A 156 20.72 4.24 -8.59
C GLY A 156 21.05 4.45 -10.07
N TYR A 157 21.87 3.60 -10.68
CA TYR A 157 22.24 3.69 -12.09
C TYR A 157 21.69 2.51 -12.90
N LEU A 158 21.43 2.73 -14.19
CA LEU A 158 21.02 1.70 -15.12
C LEU A 158 22.18 0.70 -15.33
N GLN A 159 21.93 -0.57 -15.00
CA GLN A 159 22.83 -1.67 -15.28
C GLN A 159 22.47 -2.36 -16.59
N ARG A 160 21.18 -2.57 -16.85
CA ARG A 160 20.70 -3.29 -18.04
C ARG A 160 19.35 -2.76 -18.49
N LEU A 161 19.20 -2.58 -19.80
CA LEU A 161 17.90 -2.39 -20.44
C LEU A 161 17.39 -3.74 -20.92
N LEU A 162 16.10 -4.01 -20.70
CA LEU A 162 15.42 -5.24 -21.10
C LEU A 162 14.27 -4.93 -22.06
N PRO A 163 14.54 -4.85 -23.38
CA PRO A 163 13.49 -4.59 -24.35
C PRO A 163 12.41 -5.66 -24.34
N ARG A 164 11.14 -5.25 -24.49
CA ARG A 164 9.98 -6.16 -24.49
C ARG A 164 9.98 -7.16 -25.65
N GLU A 165 10.66 -6.82 -26.75
CA GLU A 165 10.71 -7.63 -27.97
C GLU A 165 11.79 -8.73 -27.89
N THR A 166 12.65 -8.67 -26.86
CA THR A 166 13.70 -9.67 -26.64
C THR A 166 13.24 -10.69 -25.60
N PRO A 167 13.33 -12.01 -25.90
CA PRO A 167 13.05 -13.04 -24.91
C PRO A 167 13.89 -12.83 -23.65
N ARG A 168 13.24 -12.93 -22.49
CA ARG A 168 13.89 -12.80 -21.18
C ARG A 168 14.18 -14.18 -20.61
N ASP A 169 15.26 -14.26 -19.86
CA ASP A 169 15.70 -15.43 -19.10
C ASP A 169 14.81 -15.75 -17.89
N SER A 170 14.13 -14.73 -17.36
CA SER A 170 13.25 -14.83 -16.20
C SER A 170 12.34 -13.61 -16.11
N ASP A 171 11.47 -13.56 -15.11
CA ASP A 171 10.84 -12.32 -14.69
C ASP A 171 11.88 -11.43 -13.98
N TRP A 172 11.71 -10.13 -14.12
CA TRP A 172 12.60 -9.10 -13.56
C TRP A 172 11.76 -8.08 -12.80
N ARG A 173 12.41 -7.31 -11.93
CA ARG A 173 11.75 -6.24 -11.17
C ARG A 173 10.93 -5.33 -12.10
N ASN A 174 9.72 -5.01 -11.66
CA ASN A 174 8.74 -4.22 -12.41
C ASN A 174 9.10 -2.74 -12.36
N LEU A 175 10.02 -2.32 -13.22
CA LEU A 175 10.42 -0.93 -13.35
C LEU A 175 10.50 -0.55 -14.83
N VAL A 176 9.51 0.21 -15.30
CA VAL A 176 9.34 0.57 -16.71
C VAL A 176 9.73 2.02 -16.97
N PRO A 177 10.50 2.34 -18.03
CA PRO A 177 10.70 3.71 -18.48
C PRO A 177 9.38 4.37 -18.87
N ALA A 178 9.16 5.60 -18.40
CA ALA A 178 7.85 6.24 -18.48
C ALA A 178 7.79 7.42 -19.47
N GLY A 179 8.62 7.44 -20.52
CA GLY A 179 8.59 8.48 -21.55
C GLY A 179 8.98 9.89 -21.06
N LEU A 180 9.55 10.00 -19.87
CA LEU A 180 10.12 11.22 -19.31
C LEU A 180 11.60 10.98 -18.97
N TYR A 181 12.44 11.98 -19.23
CA TYR A 181 13.87 11.92 -18.99
C TYR A 181 14.42 13.27 -18.55
N VAL A 182 15.48 13.29 -17.75
CA VAL A 182 16.28 14.52 -17.54
C VAL A 182 17.62 14.36 -18.25
N ALA A 183 17.92 15.28 -19.15
CA ALA A 183 19.14 15.27 -19.95
C ALA A 183 20.06 16.43 -19.54
N SER A 184 21.34 16.13 -19.37
CA SER A 184 22.42 17.12 -19.29
C SER A 184 22.89 17.55 -20.69
N GLU A 185 23.72 18.58 -20.73
CA GLU A 185 24.50 18.94 -21.91
C GLU A 185 25.30 17.75 -22.50
N GLN A 186 25.90 16.91 -21.65
CA GLN A 186 26.67 15.73 -22.07
C GLN A 186 25.81 14.74 -22.88
N PHE A 187 24.53 14.60 -22.53
CA PHE A 187 23.60 13.74 -23.28
C PHE A 187 23.39 14.26 -24.70
N PHE A 188 23.13 15.56 -24.87
CA PHE A 188 22.90 16.13 -26.19
C PHE A 188 24.16 16.06 -27.07
N GLN A 189 25.35 16.25 -26.49
CA GLN A 189 26.63 16.09 -27.21
C GLN A 189 26.87 14.65 -27.69
N ALA A 190 26.24 13.64 -27.08
CA ALA A 190 26.36 12.25 -27.48
C ALA A 190 25.43 11.86 -28.64
N LEU A 191 24.44 12.70 -28.97
CA LEU A 191 23.52 12.46 -30.09
C LEU A 191 24.20 12.75 -31.43
N VAL A 192 23.73 12.08 -32.49
CA VAL A 192 24.27 12.23 -33.85
C VAL A 192 23.29 13.04 -34.69
N PRO A 193 23.64 14.27 -35.13
CA PRO A 193 22.76 15.10 -35.93
C PRO A 193 22.32 14.44 -37.23
N GLY A 194 21.03 14.61 -37.58
CA GLY A 194 20.47 14.12 -38.84
C GLY A 194 20.24 12.60 -38.92
N GLN A 195 20.54 11.84 -37.86
CA GLN A 195 20.26 10.42 -37.77
C GLN A 195 18.88 10.18 -37.14
N THR A 196 18.06 9.31 -37.75
CA THR A 196 16.87 8.78 -37.09
C THR A 196 17.28 7.91 -35.90
N ALA A 197 16.76 8.20 -34.71
CA ALA A 197 17.08 7.43 -33.50
C ALA A 197 15.90 7.41 -32.51
N ASP A 198 15.69 6.25 -31.88
CA ASP A 198 14.81 6.06 -30.74
C ASP A 198 15.57 6.14 -29.40
N MET A 199 14.93 6.73 -28.39
CA MET A 199 15.51 6.88 -27.05
C MET A 199 15.85 5.53 -26.39
N ILE A 200 14.90 4.59 -26.41
CA ILE A 200 14.99 3.31 -25.70
C ILE A 200 15.80 2.31 -26.51
N HIS A 201 15.53 2.19 -27.81
CA HIS A 201 16.09 1.13 -28.63
C HIS A 201 17.44 1.47 -29.26
N ASP A 202 17.79 2.77 -29.41
CA ASP A 202 19.07 3.18 -30.03
C ASP A 202 19.98 4.00 -29.11
N VAL A 203 19.46 5.02 -28.40
CA VAL A 203 20.31 5.95 -27.65
C VAL A 203 20.78 5.35 -26.32
N ILE A 204 19.86 4.84 -25.49
CA ILE A 204 20.22 4.24 -24.19
C ILE A 204 21.23 3.08 -24.35
N PRO A 205 21.05 2.12 -25.28
CA PRO A 205 22.03 1.07 -25.53
C PRO A 205 23.41 1.61 -25.90
N ARG A 206 23.50 2.62 -26.79
CA ARG A 206 24.78 3.24 -27.16
C ARG A 206 25.46 3.94 -26.00
N LEU A 207 24.70 4.59 -25.12
CA LEU A 207 25.24 5.23 -23.92
C LEU A 207 25.80 4.18 -22.94
N LEU A 208 25.09 3.06 -22.75
CA LEU A 208 25.55 1.93 -21.94
C LEU A 208 26.82 1.29 -22.50
N GLU A 209 26.89 1.05 -23.81
CA GLU A 209 28.09 0.52 -24.49
C GLU A 209 29.32 1.42 -24.28
N ARG A 210 29.09 2.74 -24.21
CA ARG A 210 30.14 3.75 -23.96
C ARG A 210 30.41 4.00 -22.48
N SER A 211 29.77 3.24 -21.58
CA SER A 211 29.87 3.42 -20.12
C SER A 211 29.52 4.84 -19.65
N VAL A 212 28.63 5.53 -20.38
CA VAL A 212 28.11 6.83 -19.96
C VAL A 212 27.07 6.59 -18.84
N PRO A 213 27.21 7.24 -17.67
CA PRO A 213 26.27 7.04 -16.57
C PRO A 213 24.84 7.44 -16.94
N ILE A 214 23.90 6.55 -16.66
CA ILE A 214 22.45 6.77 -16.77
C ILE A 214 21.85 6.49 -15.39
N ALA A 215 21.21 7.49 -14.78
CA ALA A 215 20.54 7.33 -13.48
C ALA A 215 19.08 6.87 -13.68
N ILE A 216 18.53 6.19 -12.68
CA ILE A 216 17.12 5.79 -12.64
C ILE A 216 16.43 6.55 -11.51
N TYR A 217 15.43 7.38 -11.84
CA TYR A 217 14.53 7.97 -10.86
C TYR A 217 13.27 7.11 -10.80
N ASP A 218 13.24 6.24 -9.80
CA ASP A 218 12.11 5.38 -9.53
C ASP A 218 11.06 6.17 -8.71
N THR A 219 9.83 6.29 -9.20
CA THR A 219 8.78 7.13 -8.56
C THR A 219 7.39 6.44 -8.52
N PRO A 220 6.60 6.63 -7.44
CA PRO A 220 5.20 6.20 -7.37
C PRO A 220 4.22 7.27 -7.91
N GLU A 221 4.73 8.34 -8.52
CA GLU A 221 3.94 9.45 -9.04
C GLU A 221 3.16 9.05 -10.29
N TYR A 222 2.13 9.84 -10.62
CA TYR A 222 1.25 9.49 -11.73
C TYR A 222 1.93 9.74 -13.07
N MET A 223 2.03 8.69 -13.88
CA MET A 223 2.56 8.73 -15.24
C MET A 223 1.80 7.71 -16.09
N LYS A 224 1.20 8.16 -17.20
CA LYS A 224 0.43 7.27 -18.07
C LYS A 224 0.44 7.77 -19.50
N ASP A 225 0.75 6.88 -20.44
CA ASP A 225 0.53 7.20 -21.85
C ASP A 225 -0.97 7.18 -22.16
N THR A 226 -1.44 8.12 -22.97
CA THR A 226 -2.85 8.21 -23.40
C THR A 226 -3.01 7.80 -24.85
N GLY A 227 -2.06 6.99 -25.35
CA GLY A 227 -1.83 6.80 -26.78
C GLY A 227 -2.78 5.86 -27.50
N SER A 228 -3.69 5.20 -26.77
CA SER A 228 -4.72 4.31 -27.29
C SER A 228 -6.08 4.68 -26.69
N PRO A 229 -7.21 4.31 -27.33
CA PRO A 229 -8.54 4.60 -26.82
C PRO A 229 -8.77 4.16 -25.37
N ASN A 230 -8.36 2.92 -25.03
CA ASN A 230 -8.55 2.38 -23.68
C ASN A 230 -7.73 3.17 -22.64
N ARG A 231 -6.47 3.52 -22.97
CA ARG A 231 -5.62 4.28 -22.05
C ARG A 231 -6.05 5.73 -21.91
N HIS A 232 -6.58 6.31 -22.98
CA HIS A 232 -7.19 7.64 -22.95
C HIS A 232 -8.40 7.67 -22.01
N ALA A 233 -9.35 6.74 -22.19
CA ALA A 233 -10.52 6.64 -21.31
C ALA A 233 -10.14 6.41 -19.84
N ALA A 234 -9.15 5.54 -19.58
CA ALA A 234 -8.66 5.31 -18.22
C ALA A 234 -8.03 6.57 -17.61
N ALA A 235 -7.29 7.36 -18.40
CA ALA A 235 -6.72 8.62 -17.93
C ALA A 235 -7.78 9.71 -17.67
N GLU A 236 -8.90 9.73 -18.42
CA GLU A 236 -10.03 10.61 -18.11
C GLU A 236 -10.70 10.25 -16.79
N GLU A 237 -10.86 8.96 -16.53
CA GLU A 237 -11.39 8.47 -15.26
C GLU A 237 -10.45 8.83 -14.10
N ASP A 238 -9.13 8.62 -14.25
CA ASP A 238 -8.15 8.98 -13.23
C ASP A 238 -8.14 10.48 -12.93
N LEU A 239 -8.36 11.34 -13.93
CA LEU A 239 -8.56 12.79 -13.74
C LEU A 239 -9.85 13.10 -12.97
N ARG A 240 -10.96 12.45 -13.32
CA ARG A 240 -12.26 12.64 -12.67
C ARG A 240 -12.24 12.23 -11.20
N GLN A 241 -11.43 11.23 -10.85
CA GLN A 241 -11.22 10.74 -9.49
C GLN A 241 -10.08 11.45 -8.76
N GLU A 242 -9.52 12.53 -9.34
CA GLU A 242 -8.43 13.33 -8.78
C GLU A 242 -7.13 12.54 -8.47
N ARG A 243 -6.98 11.33 -9.04
CA ARG A 243 -5.86 10.42 -8.78
C ARG A 243 -4.52 10.96 -9.28
N VAL A 244 -4.55 11.78 -10.32
CA VAL A 244 -3.35 12.33 -10.97
C VAL A 244 -2.55 13.19 -9.98
N HIS A 245 -3.19 14.20 -9.39
CA HIS A 245 -2.52 15.06 -8.41
C HIS A 245 -2.34 14.38 -7.05
N ALA A 246 -3.27 13.49 -6.66
CA ALA A 246 -3.14 12.74 -5.41
C ALA A 246 -1.88 11.87 -5.34
N ALA A 247 -1.32 11.46 -6.49
CA ALA A 247 -0.09 10.69 -6.55
C ALA A 247 1.20 11.52 -6.37
N HIS A 248 1.12 12.85 -6.53
CA HIS A 248 2.27 13.76 -6.45
C HIS A 248 2.97 13.67 -5.08
N LEU A 249 4.31 13.73 -5.04
CA LEU A 249 5.06 13.53 -3.78
C LEU A 249 4.80 14.59 -2.70
N SER A 250 4.24 15.75 -3.05
CA SER A 250 3.82 16.74 -2.05
C SER A 250 2.55 16.34 -1.29
N VAL A 251 1.79 15.36 -1.79
CA VAL A 251 0.51 14.92 -1.20
C VAL A 251 0.74 13.68 -0.36
N ARG A 252 0.44 13.78 0.94
CA ARG A 252 0.54 12.63 1.87
C ARG A 252 -0.56 11.61 1.58
N ARG A 253 -0.19 10.34 1.49
CA ARG A 253 -1.07 9.20 1.21
C ARG A 253 -0.92 8.12 2.26
N ALA A 254 -2.02 7.54 2.72
CA ALA A 254 -1.97 6.36 3.56
C ALA A 254 -1.31 5.20 2.80
N ALA A 255 -0.62 4.30 3.50
CA ALA A 255 0.06 3.16 2.90
C ALA A 255 -0.48 1.84 3.46
N VAL A 256 -0.52 0.82 2.60
CA VAL A 256 -0.66 -0.57 2.99
C VAL A 256 0.69 -1.24 2.81
N PHE A 257 1.31 -1.59 3.92
CA PHE A 257 2.53 -2.38 3.97
C PHE A 257 2.17 -3.87 3.97
N PHE A 258 2.69 -4.63 3.03
CA PHE A 258 2.46 -6.07 2.90
C PHE A 258 3.74 -6.84 3.26
N ASP A 259 3.63 -7.93 4.02
CA ASP A 259 4.65 -8.98 3.87
C ASP A 259 4.48 -9.71 2.53
N CYS A 260 5.50 -10.45 2.11
CA CYS A 260 5.44 -11.31 0.94
C CYS A 260 5.02 -12.74 1.30
N ASP A 261 5.92 -13.50 1.93
CA ASP A 261 5.70 -14.92 2.22
C ASP A 261 4.61 -15.06 3.31
N GLY A 262 3.61 -15.90 3.06
CA GLY A 262 2.44 -16.06 3.92
C GLY A 262 1.34 -15.00 3.75
N VAL A 263 1.57 -13.93 2.99
CA VAL A 263 0.61 -12.80 2.81
C VAL A 263 0.29 -12.54 1.33
N LEU A 264 1.28 -12.17 0.52
CA LEU A 264 1.10 -12.00 -0.93
C LEU A 264 1.34 -13.31 -1.68
N ASN A 265 2.36 -14.06 -1.29
CA ASN A 265 2.65 -15.39 -1.81
C ASN A 265 2.65 -16.44 -0.70
N GLU A 266 2.44 -17.70 -1.06
CA GLU A 266 2.53 -18.83 -0.14
C GLU A 266 3.91 -18.89 0.51
N ASP A 267 3.95 -19.20 1.81
CA ASP A 267 5.19 -19.63 2.46
C ASP A 267 5.47 -21.09 2.06
N VAL A 268 6.53 -21.30 1.30
CA VAL A 268 6.96 -22.63 0.82
C VAL A 268 7.70 -23.45 1.89
N GLY A 269 7.88 -22.91 3.09
CA GLY A 269 8.60 -23.54 4.19
C GLY A 269 10.08 -23.76 3.89
N GLY A 270 10.76 -24.50 4.78
CA GLY A 270 12.17 -24.86 4.62
C GLY A 270 13.10 -23.64 4.56
N HIS A 271 13.58 -23.30 3.36
CA HIS A 271 14.45 -22.16 3.11
C HIS A 271 13.69 -20.90 2.65
N GLY A 272 12.37 -20.98 2.42
CA GLY A 272 11.57 -19.94 1.76
C GLY A 272 11.81 -19.92 0.25
N VAL A 273 11.28 -18.91 -0.44
CA VAL A 273 11.39 -18.78 -1.90
C VAL A 273 12.85 -18.50 -2.30
N ILE A 274 13.46 -19.43 -3.03
CA ILE A 274 14.82 -19.34 -3.57
C ILE A 274 14.86 -19.43 -5.11
N HIS A 275 13.75 -19.81 -5.73
CA HIS A 275 13.58 -19.84 -7.18
C HIS A 275 12.26 -19.16 -7.58
N PRO A 276 12.20 -18.41 -8.70
CA PRO A 276 10.98 -17.76 -9.17
C PRO A 276 9.77 -18.69 -9.27
N ASP A 277 9.94 -19.91 -9.75
CA ASP A 277 8.82 -20.88 -9.93
C ASP A 277 8.18 -21.35 -8.61
N GLN A 278 8.76 -21.00 -7.46
CA GLN A 278 8.18 -21.25 -6.15
C GLN A 278 7.20 -20.16 -5.72
N VAL A 279 7.16 -19.02 -6.42
CA VAL A 279 6.23 -17.93 -6.13
C VAL A 279 4.84 -18.36 -6.58
N LYS A 280 3.94 -18.55 -5.61
CA LYS A 280 2.52 -18.81 -5.81
C LYS A 280 1.75 -17.81 -4.98
N LEU A 281 0.83 -17.07 -5.59
CA LEU A 281 0.07 -16.07 -4.85
C LEU A 281 -0.86 -16.73 -3.83
N ILE A 282 -1.02 -16.06 -2.69
CA ILE A 282 -2.20 -16.29 -1.85
C ILE A 282 -3.43 -15.91 -2.68
N ASP A 283 -4.52 -16.66 -2.50
CA ASP A 283 -5.78 -16.41 -3.20
C ASP A 283 -6.17 -14.92 -3.13
N ARG A 284 -6.43 -14.34 -4.31
CA ARG A 284 -6.83 -12.93 -4.49
C ARG A 284 -5.83 -11.89 -3.98
N ALA A 285 -4.56 -12.24 -3.79
CA ALA A 285 -3.52 -11.29 -3.37
C ALA A 285 -3.31 -10.16 -4.40
N GLY A 286 -3.32 -10.47 -5.70
CA GLY A 286 -3.22 -9.48 -6.77
C GLY A 286 -4.40 -8.51 -6.75
N GLU A 287 -5.63 -9.03 -6.64
CA GLU A 287 -6.84 -8.21 -6.44
C GLU A 287 -6.77 -7.32 -5.19
N ALA A 288 -6.20 -7.81 -4.09
CA ALA A 288 -6.02 -7.04 -2.86
C ALA A 288 -5.11 -5.84 -3.09
N VAL A 289 -3.96 -6.04 -3.75
CA VAL A 289 -3.05 -4.94 -4.10
C VAL A 289 -3.72 -3.94 -5.04
N ARG A 290 -4.47 -4.42 -6.05
CA ARG A 290 -5.25 -3.57 -6.95
C ARG A 290 -6.27 -2.72 -6.19
N LEU A 291 -7.04 -3.34 -5.28
CA LEU A 291 -8.07 -2.66 -4.47
C LEU A 291 -7.46 -1.57 -3.60
N ALA A 292 -6.31 -1.82 -2.96
CA ALA A 292 -5.60 -0.81 -2.18
C ALA A 292 -5.17 0.37 -3.07
N ARG A 293 -4.59 0.09 -4.25
CA ARG A 293 -4.17 1.13 -5.19
C ARG A 293 -5.33 1.98 -5.69
N GLU A 294 -6.44 1.35 -6.09
CA GLU A 294 -7.64 2.04 -6.58
C GLU A 294 -8.30 2.94 -5.52
N ALA A 295 -8.16 2.57 -4.24
CA ALA A 295 -8.57 3.37 -3.09
C ALA A 295 -7.57 4.48 -2.72
N GLY A 296 -6.47 4.65 -3.48
CA GLY A 296 -5.50 5.73 -3.31
C GLY A 296 -4.38 5.46 -2.31
N PHE A 297 -4.25 4.22 -1.81
CA PHE A 297 -3.16 3.85 -0.93
C PHE A 297 -1.84 3.66 -1.68
N LEU A 298 -0.73 4.00 -1.03
CA LEU A 298 0.58 3.48 -1.43
C LEU A 298 0.65 1.98 -1.13
N THR A 299 1.06 1.17 -2.09
CA THR A 299 1.18 -0.29 -1.96
C THR A 299 2.64 -0.69 -1.82
N ILE A 300 3.06 -1.11 -0.63
CA ILE A 300 4.49 -1.28 -0.31
C ILE A 300 4.72 -2.68 0.25
N ALA A 301 5.64 -3.46 -0.32
CA ALA A 301 6.06 -4.71 0.30
C ALA A 301 7.26 -4.49 1.24
N VAL A 302 7.25 -5.13 2.40
CA VAL A 302 8.32 -5.12 3.41
C VAL A 302 8.61 -6.55 3.87
N THR A 303 9.69 -7.15 3.39
CA THR A 303 9.90 -8.61 3.54
C THR A 303 11.29 -9.00 4.07
N ASN A 304 11.33 -10.04 4.91
CA ASN A 304 12.58 -10.62 5.38
C ASN A 304 13.10 -11.60 4.32
N ARG A 305 14.28 -11.34 3.74
CA ARG A 305 14.91 -12.21 2.73
C ARG A 305 16.25 -12.80 3.22
N PRO A 306 16.26 -13.56 4.34
CA PRO A 306 17.49 -14.10 4.91
C PRO A 306 18.21 -15.10 4.01
N GLN A 307 17.54 -15.59 2.97
CA GLN A 307 18.09 -16.55 2.03
C GLN A 307 19.34 -16.01 1.32
N VAL A 308 19.44 -14.69 1.14
CA VAL A 308 20.65 -14.01 0.65
C VAL A 308 21.81 -14.18 1.65
N ALA A 309 21.62 -13.80 2.93
CA ALA A 309 22.63 -14.01 3.96
C ALA A 309 23.00 -15.49 4.17
N LYS A 310 22.05 -16.40 3.98
CA LYS A 310 22.27 -17.86 4.10
C LYS A 310 22.97 -18.47 2.88
N GLY A 311 23.17 -17.71 1.80
CA GLY A 311 23.85 -18.19 0.59
C GLY A 311 22.99 -19.09 -0.30
N PHE A 312 21.65 -19.04 -0.16
CA PHE A 312 20.74 -19.86 -0.98
C PHE A 312 20.35 -19.21 -2.30
N LEU A 313 20.48 -17.88 -2.41
CA LEU A 313 20.42 -17.14 -3.65
C LEU A 313 21.27 -15.88 -3.55
N ASP A 314 21.63 -15.32 -4.70
CA ASP A 314 22.28 -14.02 -4.83
C ASP A 314 21.25 -12.90 -5.10
N GLU A 315 21.76 -11.69 -5.33
CA GLU A 315 20.95 -10.50 -5.61
C GLU A 315 20.11 -10.65 -6.89
N ALA A 316 20.69 -11.25 -7.94
CA ALA A 316 19.98 -11.49 -9.21
C ALA A 316 18.84 -12.50 -9.04
N GLY A 317 19.10 -13.62 -8.34
CA GLY A 317 18.07 -14.58 -7.98
C GLY A 317 16.93 -13.95 -7.17
N LEU A 318 17.24 -12.96 -6.33
CA LEU A 318 16.23 -12.27 -5.53
C LEU A 318 15.37 -11.36 -6.39
N ASP A 319 16.01 -10.61 -7.30
CA ASP A 319 15.31 -9.79 -8.28
C ASP A 319 14.40 -10.63 -9.17
N HIS A 320 14.81 -11.84 -9.53
CA HIS A 320 13.96 -12.76 -10.27
C HIS A 320 12.75 -13.26 -9.47
N ALA A 321 12.95 -13.62 -8.21
CA ALA A 321 11.86 -14.06 -7.34
C ALA A 321 10.86 -12.93 -7.06
N LEU A 322 11.36 -11.72 -6.78
CA LEU A 322 10.51 -10.54 -6.57
C LEU A 322 9.86 -10.06 -7.88
N GLY A 323 10.57 -10.17 -9.01
CA GLY A 323 10.02 -9.88 -10.33
C GLY A 323 8.89 -10.83 -10.71
N ARG A 324 9.01 -12.13 -10.39
CA ARG A 324 7.91 -13.08 -10.53
C ARG A 324 6.73 -12.68 -9.65
N LEU A 325 6.95 -12.33 -8.38
CA LEU A 325 5.88 -11.85 -7.50
C LEU A 325 5.15 -10.64 -8.10
N GLU A 326 5.89 -9.62 -8.55
CA GLU A 326 5.29 -8.44 -9.19
C GLU A 326 4.53 -8.79 -10.47
N ALA A 327 5.05 -9.71 -11.28
CA ALA A 327 4.41 -10.15 -12.51
C ALA A 327 3.12 -10.94 -12.25
N GLU A 328 3.11 -11.86 -11.28
CA GLU A 328 1.89 -12.59 -10.91
C GLU A 328 0.83 -11.66 -10.30
N LEU A 329 1.22 -10.71 -9.44
CA LEU A 329 0.28 -9.71 -8.90
C LEU A 329 -0.35 -8.87 -10.02
N ALA A 330 0.44 -8.52 -11.03
CA ALA A 330 0.01 -7.69 -12.15
C ALA A 330 -1.05 -8.36 -13.05
N GLU A 331 -1.12 -9.70 -13.10
CA GLU A 331 -2.16 -10.42 -13.86
C GLU A 331 -3.59 -10.09 -13.33
N ASP A 332 -3.73 -9.79 -12.04
CA ASP A 332 -4.97 -9.31 -11.42
C ASP A 332 -5.03 -7.78 -11.27
N GLY A 333 -4.12 -7.06 -11.93
CA GLY A 333 -3.97 -5.60 -11.88
C GLY A 333 -3.31 -5.05 -10.61
N GLY A 334 -2.72 -5.92 -9.78
CA GLY A 334 -1.99 -5.56 -8.58
C GLY A 334 -0.61 -5.00 -8.90
N VAL A 335 -0.32 -3.77 -8.45
CA VAL A 335 0.98 -3.12 -8.64
C VAL A 335 1.49 -2.60 -7.30
N LEU A 336 2.71 -2.97 -6.93
CA LEU A 336 3.42 -2.46 -5.76
C LEU A 336 4.21 -1.21 -6.16
N ASP A 337 4.06 -0.11 -5.42
CA ASP A 337 4.86 1.11 -5.59
C ASP A 337 6.32 0.88 -5.19
N ARG A 338 6.58 0.08 -4.15
CA ARG A 338 7.93 -0.23 -3.65
C ARG A 338 8.00 -1.62 -3.03
N ILE A 339 9.19 -2.21 -3.08
CA ILE A 339 9.55 -3.38 -2.27
C ILE A 339 10.83 -3.06 -1.49
N TYR A 340 10.72 -3.10 -0.16
CA TYR A 340 11.85 -3.08 0.75
C TYR A 340 12.07 -4.48 1.28
N PHE A 341 13.33 -4.91 1.34
CA PHE A 341 13.67 -6.21 1.87
C PHE A 341 14.91 -6.16 2.76
N CYS A 342 14.96 -7.08 3.73
CA CYS A 342 16.11 -7.23 4.61
C CYS A 342 16.85 -8.52 4.26
N PRO A 343 18.08 -8.44 3.70
CA PRO A 343 18.83 -9.63 3.28
C PRO A 343 19.55 -10.35 4.44
N HIS A 344 19.55 -9.76 5.64
CA HIS A 344 20.38 -10.16 6.78
C HIS A 344 19.83 -11.34 7.59
N HIS A 345 20.73 -12.03 8.30
CA HIS A 345 20.38 -13.06 9.27
C HIS A 345 21.43 -13.17 10.40
N PRO A 346 21.06 -13.13 11.69
CA PRO A 346 22.04 -13.09 12.79
C PRO A 346 22.80 -14.42 12.97
N ASP A 347 22.12 -15.56 12.85
CA ASP A 347 22.73 -16.86 13.14
C ASP A 347 23.70 -17.28 12.04
N LYS A 348 24.89 -17.78 12.41
CA LYS A 348 25.95 -18.28 11.52
C LYS A 348 25.90 -19.80 11.33
N GLY A 349 26.69 -20.32 10.38
CA GLY A 349 26.90 -21.75 10.17
C GLY A 349 26.12 -22.35 8.99
N PHE A 350 25.63 -21.52 8.07
CA PHE A 350 25.01 -22.00 6.84
C PHE A 350 26.08 -22.26 5.77
N PRO A 351 25.93 -23.31 4.95
CA PRO A 351 26.80 -23.54 3.80
C PRO A 351 26.74 -22.34 2.84
N ASN A 352 27.90 -21.84 2.40
CA ASN A 352 28.03 -20.70 1.49
C ASN A 352 27.47 -19.36 2.03
N GLU A 353 27.35 -19.21 3.34
CA GLU A 353 26.80 -17.99 3.92
C GLU A 353 27.60 -16.73 3.56
N VAL A 354 26.89 -15.62 3.39
CA VAL A 354 27.51 -14.32 3.11
C VAL A 354 27.86 -13.67 4.44
N ALA A 355 29.12 -13.85 4.88
CA ALA A 355 29.59 -13.41 6.21
C ALA A 355 29.26 -11.93 6.54
N ALA A 356 29.33 -11.03 5.56
CA ALA A 356 29.01 -9.61 5.72
C ALA A 356 27.53 -9.35 6.08
N LEU A 357 26.63 -10.27 5.73
CA LEU A 357 25.19 -10.14 6.00
C LEU A 357 24.76 -10.87 7.29
N LYS A 358 25.71 -11.46 8.03
CA LYS A 358 25.47 -12.21 9.27
C LYS A 358 25.46 -11.33 10.51
N ILE A 359 24.50 -10.41 10.54
CA ILE A 359 24.40 -9.36 11.56
C ILE A 359 23.00 -9.32 12.18
N ASP A 360 22.94 -8.83 13.41
CA ASP A 360 21.70 -8.36 14.02
C ASP A 360 21.43 -6.93 13.55
N CYS A 361 20.34 -6.71 12.82
CA CYS A 361 20.09 -5.47 12.12
C CYS A 361 18.68 -4.92 12.41
N ALA A 362 18.53 -3.61 12.32
CA ALA A 362 17.26 -2.95 12.54
C ALA A 362 16.24 -3.15 11.39
N CYS A 363 16.65 -3.67 10.22
CA CYS A 363 15.72 -3.94 9.11
C CYS A 363 14.94 -5.23 9.25
N ARG A 364 15.51 -6.25 9.90
CA ARG A 364 14.89 -7.57 9.93
C ARG A 364 13.69 -7.52 10.85
N LYS A 365 12.48 -7.76 10.32
CA LYS A 365 11.26 -7.82 11.14
C LYS A 365 11.48 -8.83 12.28
N PRO A 366 11.22 -8.45 13.54
CA PRO A 366 10.34 -7.35 13.96
C PRO A 366 10.96 -5.93 13.98
N GLY A 367 12.22 -5.75 13.59
CA GLY A 367 12.78 -4.42 13.31
C GLY A 367 11.95 -3.61 12.30
N ASP A 368 11.92 -2.29 12.47
CA ASP A 368 11.03 -1.36 11.77
C ASP A 368 11.73 -0.52 10.68
N LEU A 369 13.03 -0.74 10.45
CA LEU A 369 13.81 0.15 9.58
C LEU A 369 13.30 0.15 8.14
N MET A 370 12.81 -0.97 7.59
CA MET A 370 12.23 -1.01 6.25
C MET A 370 10.99 -0.10 6.12
N ILE A 371 10.13 -0.08 7.14
CA ILE A 371 8.95 0.79 7.17
C ILE A 371 9.37 2.26 7.30
N ARG A 372 10.36 2.56 8.16
CA ARG A 372 10.89 3.92 8.31
C ARG A 372 11.59 4.44 7.05
N GLN A 373 12.32 3.57 6.33
CA GLN A 373 12.92 3.91 5.04
C GLN A 373 11.82 4.29 4.04
N ALA A 374 10.79 3.45 3.91
CA ALA A 374 9.64 3.76 3.06
C ALA A 374 8.97 5.09 3.42
N MET A 375 8.78 5.39 4.72
CA MET A 375 8.21 6.68 5.17
C MET A 375 9.12 7.90 4.92
N SER A 376 10.43 7.68 4.73
CA SER A 376 11.39 8.74 4.42
C SER A 376 11.50 9.04 2.92
N GLU A 377 11.27 8.03 2.09
CA GLU A 377 11.37 8.11 0.62
C GLU A 377 10.03 8.41 -0.04
N LEU A 378 8.92 8.00 0.58
CA LEU A 378 7.57 8.14 0.06
C LEU A 378 6.71 9.06 0.94
N PRO A 379 5.65 9.68 0.39
CA PRO A 379 4.81 10.63 1.12
C PRO A 379 3.78 9.90 1.99
N VAL A 380 4.23 9.00 2.87
CA VAL A 380 3.34 8.19 3.71
C VAL A 380 2.65 9.05 4.78
N GLU A 381 1.33 8.92 4.89
CA GLU A 381 0.51 9.38 6.00
C GLU A 381 0.44 8.30 7.07
N LYS A 382 1.26 8.45 8.11
CA LYS A 382 1.50 7.41 9.11
C LYS A 382 0.22 7.02 9.86
N SER A 383 -0.60 8.00 10.26
CA SER A 383 -1.75 7.75 11.15
C SER A 383 -2.83 6.84 10.55
N LYS A 384 -2.89 6.77 9.21
CA LYS A 384 -3.87 5.98 8.46
C LYS A 384 -3.28 4.70 7.85
N SER A 385 -1.96 4.54 7.93
CA SER A 385 -1.23 3.42 7.34
C SER A 385 -1.35 2.15 8.16
N ILE A 386 -1.23 1.01 7.50
CA ILE A 386 -1.31 -0.32 8.11
C ILE A 386 -0.17 -1.22 7.62
N ILE A 387 0.20 -2.22 8.43
CA ILE A 387 0.91 -3.41 7.96
C ILE A 387 -0.02 -4.63 7.98
N ILE A 388 0.10 -5.48 6.97
CA ILE A 388 -0.56 -6.79 6.90
C ILE A 388 0.51 -7.86 6.92
N GLY A 389 0.44 -8.75 7.91
CA GLY A 389 1.44 -9.78 8.18
C GLY A 389 0.84 -11.09 8.65
N ASP A 390 1.50 -12.20 8.37
CA ASP A 390 1.08 -13.52 8.85
C ASP A 390 1.84 -13.94 10.13
N SER A 391 2.92 -13.23 10.49
CA SER A 391 3.77 -13.57 11.62
C SER A 391 3.74 -12.49 12.72
N LEU A 392 4.06 -12.87 13.96
CA LEU A 392 4.23 -11.93 15.06
C LEU A 392 5.36 -10.93 14.78
N ARG A 393 6.33 -11.29 13.91
CA ARG A 393 7.40 -10.39 13.49
C ARG A 393 6.86 -9.17 12.73
N ASP A 394 5.87 -9.37 11.89
CA ASP A 394 5.23 -8.29 11.12
C ASP A 394 4.45 -7.36 12.03
N ILE A 395 3.68 -7.96 12.95
CA ILE A 395 2.94 -7.20 13.95
C ILE A 395 3.89 -6.36 14.81
N GLY A 396 5.01 -6.96 15.25
CA GLY A 396 6.05 -6.25 15.99
C GLY A 396 6.64 -5.07 15.23
N ALA A 397 6.91 -5.23 13.93
CA ALA A 397 7.42 -4.17 13.08
C ALA A 397 6.41 -3.02 12.93
N GLY A 398 5.13 -3.32 12.68
CA GLY A 398 4.06 -2.32 12.61
C GLY A 398 3.90 -1.53 13.92
N ARG A 399 3.89 -2.22 15.06
CA ARG A 399 3.79 -1.60 16.38
C ARG A 399 4.96 -0.66 16.66
N ARG A 400 6.18 -1.07 16.33
CA ARG A 400 7.37 -0.21 16.48
C ARG A 400 7.36 0.99 15.54
N ALA A 401 6.92 0.80 14.30
CA ALA A 401 6.73 1.89 13.35
C ALA A 401 5.59 2.84 13.77
N GLY A 402 4.71 2.42 14.68
CA GLY A 402 3.55 3.20 15.14
C GLY A 402 2.45 3.30 14.08
N ILE A 403 2.22 2.22 13.34
CA ILE A 403 1.11 2.04 12.39
C ILE A 403 0.20 0.91 12.87
N TRP A 404 -1.01 0.82 12.33
CA TRP A 404 -1.91 -0.28 12.65
C TRP A 404 -1.37 -1.60 12.09
N ALA A 405 -1.56 -2.70 12.81
CA ALA A 405 -1.02 -4.01 12.46
C ALA A 405 -2.16 -5.03 12.32
N TYR A 406 -2.38 -5.52 11.10
CA TYR A 406 -3.38 -6.53 10.79
C TYR A 406 -2.71 -7.88 10.56
N GLY A 407 -3.24 -8.90 11.24
CA GLY A 407 -2.86 -10.28 11.04
C GLY A 407 -3.67 -10.95 9.93
N VAL A 408 -3.09 -11.92 9.25
CA VAL A 408 -3.82 -12.87 8.40
C VAL A 408 -3.67 -14.31 8.90
N ARG A 409 -4.56 -15.21 8.50
CA ARG A 409 -4.55 -16.64 8.91
C ARG A 409 -3.82 -17.56 7.94
N THR A 410 -3.44 -17.04 6.78
CA THR A 410 -2.49 -17.67 5.85
C THR A 410 -1.09 -17.76 6.46
N GLY A 411 -0.18 -18.53 5.85
CA GLY A 411 1.19 -18.70 6.36
C GLY A 411 1.25 -19.19 7.81
N TYR A 412 1.99 -18.50 8.68
CA TYR A 412 2.09 -18.79 10.10
C TYR A 412 0.79 -18.56 10.88
N GLY A 413 -0.12 -17.73 10.38
CA GLY A 413 -1.37 -17.40 11.05
C GLY A 413 -1.20 -16.85 12.48
N LEU A 414 -0.12 -16.10 12.71
CA LEU A 414 0.36 -15.59 14.00
C LEU A 414 0.70 -16.67 15.05
N ARG A 415 0.96 -17.92 14.61
CA ARG A 415 1.31 -19.06 15.49
C ARG A 415 2.82 -19.29 15.59
N ASP A 416 3.62 -18.25 15.44
CA ASP A 416 5.09 -18.28 15.45
C ASP A 416 5.71 -17.82 16.79
N GLU A 417 4.95 -17.84 17.89
CA GLU A 417 5.41 -17.41 19.24
C GLU A 417 6.75 -18.06 19.65
N LYS A 418 6.94 -19.35 19.37
CA LYS A 418 8.19 -20.07 19.69
C LYS A 418 9.40 -19.54 18.93
N SER A 419 9.17 -18.98 17.75
CA SER A 419 10.18 -18.41 16.86
C SER A 419 10.33 -16.90 17.06
N TYR A 420 9.51 -16.28 17.92
CA TYR A 420 9.59 -14.86 18.21
C TYR A 420 10.77 -14.55 19.14
N PRO A 421 11.53 -13.46 18.94
CA PRO A 421 12.71 -13.17 19.75
C PRO A 421 12.39 -13.10 21.26
N THR A 422 13.11 -13.90 22.05
CA THR A 422 12.87 -14.04 23.50
C THR A 422 13.29 -12.83 24.33
N VAL A 423 14.10 -11.94 23.75
CA VAL A 423 14.51 -10.66 24.36
C VAL A 423 13.36 -9.65 24.43
N GLU A 424 12.27 -9.86 23.69
CA GLU A 424 11.08 -9.01 23.80
C GLU A 424 10.24 -9.40 25.02
N THR A 425 9.91 -8.42 25.86
CA THR A 425 9.19 -8.65 27.13
C THR A 425 7.70 -8.95 26.95
N ALA A 426 7.12 -8.61 25.80
CA ALA A 426 5.71 -8.83 25.48
C ALA A 426 5.55 -9.27 24.02
N ILE A 427 4.64 -10.22 23.79
CA ILE A 427 4.26 -10.64 22.43
C ILE A 427 3.41 -9.54 21.80
N PRO A 428 3.75 -9.09 20.58
CA PRO A 428 2.94 -8.07 19.91
C PRO A 428 1.57 -8.65 19.55
N HIS A 429 0.52 -7.83 19.70
CA HIS A 429 -0.83 -8.20 19.31
C HIS A 429 -1.25 -7.43 18.06
N ALA A 430 -1.86 -8.13 17.10
CA ALA A 430 -2.51 -7.50 15.97
C ALA A 430 -3.73 -6.70 16.45
N ASP A 431 -4.05 -5.61 15.76
CA ASP A 431 -5.26 -4.83 16.00
C ASP A 431 -6.52 -5.60 15.57
N LEU A 432 -6.42 -6.34 14.47
CA LEU A 432 -7.41 -7.27 13.95
C LEU A 432 -6.72 -8.45 13.22
N VAL A 433 -7.43 -9.57 13.09
CA VAL A 433 -6.95 -10.75 12.36
C VAL A 433 -8.00 -11.21 11.35
N PHE A 434 -7.61 -11.23 10.08
CA PHE A 434 -8.41 -11.58 8.91
C PHE A 434 -8.06 -12.97 8.39
N ASP A 435 -8.91 -13.54 7.53
CA ASP A 435 -8.62 -14.84 6.92
C ASP A 435 -7.53 -14.71 5.86
N THR A 436 -7.67 -13.71 4.97
CA THR A 436 -6.72 -13.45 3.88
C THR A 436 -6.26 -11.98 3.82
N VAL A 437 -5.24 -11.71 3.01
CA VAL A 437 -4.80 -10.35 2.67
C VAL A 437 -5.92 -9.54 2.00
N TYR A 438 -6.74 -10.18 1.17
CA TYR A 438 -7.87 -9.54 0.51
C TYR A 438 -8.89 -8.99 1.52
N ASP A 439 -9.25 -9.79 2.53
CA ASP A 439 -10.18 -9.37 3.58
C ASP A 439 -9.65 -8.18 4.39
N ALA A 440 -8.35 -8.19 4.70
CA ALA A 440 -7.68 -7.12 5.42
C ALA A 440 -7.67 -5.81 4.61
N VAL A 441 -7.36 -5.87 3.31
CA VAL A 441 -7.42 -4.70 2.43
C VAL A 441 -8.85 -4.21 2.24
N ARG A 442 -9.81 -5.11 2.03
CA ARG A 442 -11.22 -4.74 1.88
C ARG A 442 -11.73 -3.98 3.11
N PHE A 443 -11.39 -4.44 4.30
CA PHE A 443 -11.66 -3.70 5.53
C PHE A 443 -10.94 -2.35 5.56
N GLN A 444 -9.66 -2.30 5.18
CA GLN A 444 -8.89 -1.06 5.13
C GLN A 444 -9.46 -0.02 4.16
N CYS A 445 -10.06 -0.44 3.06
CA CYS A 445 -10.74 0.49 2.14
C CYS A 445 -12.11 0.93 2.67
N GLY A 446 -12.80 0.09 3.44
CA GLY A 446 -14.18 0.32 3.89
C GLY A 446 -14.39 0.80 5.34
N TYR A 447 -13.36 0.81 6.21
CA TYR A 447 -13.58 1.05 7.65
C TYR A 447 -14.20 2.42 7.96
N HIS A 448 -14.02 3.43 7.11
CA HIS A 448 -14.66 4.72 7.30
C HIS A 448 -16.19 4.61 7.25
N ASP A 449 -16.72 3.86 6.29
CA ASP A 449 -18.17 3.69 6.12
C ASP A 449 -18.75 2.84 7.26
N ILE A 450 -18.00 1.82 7.71
CA ILE A 450 -18.34 1.02 8.90
C ILE A 450 -18.38 1.91 10.15
N GLY A 451 -17.30 2.64 10.43
CA GLY A 451 -17.14 3.41 11.67
C GLY A 451 -18.05 4.64 11.75
N LYS A 452 -18.43 5.21 10.59
CA LYS A 452 -19.37 6.34 10.53
C LYS A 452 -20.73 6.03 11.11
N ALA A 453 -21.17 4.77 11.06
CA ALA A 453 -22.45 4.33 11.61
C ALA A 453 -22.62 4.64 13.10
N LEU A 454 -21.52 4.76 13.86
CA LEU A 454 -21.56 5.10 15.29
C LEU A 454 -20.86 6.41 15.66
N SER A 455 -19.84 6.81 14.88
CA SER A 455 -19.00 7.96 15.25
C SER A 455 -19.77 9.28 15.44
N GLY A 456 -20.87 9.49 14.68
CA GLY A 456 -21.73 10.66 14.83
C GLY A 456 -22.42 10.71 16.21
N ALA A 457 -23.07 9.62 16.59
CA ALA A 457 -23.74 9.49 17.88
C ALA A 457 -22.76 9.60 19.08
N ILE A 458 -21.53 9.08 18.91
CA ILE A 458 -20.47 9.25 19.92
C ILE A 458 -20.07 10.72 20.07
N ASN A 459 -19.87 11.42 18.95
CA ASN A 459 -19.45 12.83 18.97
C ASN A 459 -20.51 13.75 19.60
N GLU A 460 -21.80 13.46 19.40
CA GLU A 460 -22.88 14.20 20.05
C GLU A 460 -22.82 14.06 21.58
N ARG A 461 -22.72 12.82 22.08
CA ARG A 461 -22.71 12.54 23.54
C ARG A 461 -21.43 12.97 24.25
N LEU A 462 -20.30 13.04 23.54
CA LEU A 462 -19.03 13.49 24.11
C LEU A 462 -19.09 14.90 24.70
N SER A 463 -20.00 15.76 24.20
CA SER A 463 -20.14 17.14 24.69
C SER A 463 -20.74 17.23 26.10
N ASP A 464 -21.42 16.17 26.56
CA ASP A 464 -22.20 16.17 27.81
C ASP A 464 -21.52 15.40 28.96
N THR A 465 -20.36 14.79 28.73
CA THR A 465 -19.69 13.92 29.70
C THR A 465 -18.48 14.57 30.38
N ALA A 466 -18.45 14.57 31.72
CA ALA A 466 -17.34 15.10 32.53
C ALA A 466 -16.11 14.16 32.61
N GLY A 467 -16.19 12.96 32.02
CA GLY A 467 -15.13 11.93 31.99
C GLY A 467 -15.16 11.17 30.65
N PRO A 468 -14.43 10.05 30.52
CA PRO A 468 -14.46 9.28 29.28
C PRO A 468 -15.88 8.80 28.97
N LEU A 469 -16.28 8.89 27.71
CA LEU A 469 -17.50 8.27 27.21
C LEU A 469 -17.28 6.76 27.10
N LEU A 470 -18.08 5.97 27.81
CA LEU A 470 -18.03 4.51 27.80
C LEU A 470 -19.08 3.96 26.84
N VAL A 471 -18.62 3.25 25.81
CA VAL A 471 -19.47 2.64 24.79
C VAL A 471 -19.26 1.14 24.81
N SER A 472 -20.31 0.36 25.09
CA SER A 472 -20.25 -1.09 24.94
C SER A 472 -20.66 -1.53 23.53
N ILE A 473 -19.92 -2.48 22.98
CA ILE A 473 -20.15 -3.08 21.68
C ILE A 473 -20.17 -4.60 21.87
N CYS A 474 -21.37 -5.16 21.80
CA CYS A 474 -21.61 -6.59 21.97
C CYS A 474 -22.26 -7.20 20.73
N GLY A 475 -22.36 -8.53 20.72
CA GLY A 475 -22.94 -9.28 19.63
C GLY A 475 -22.49 -10.74 19.69
N ARG A 476 -23.17 -11.60 18.93
CA ARG A 476 -22.82 -13.03 18.85
C ARG A 476 -21.37 -13.21 18.41
N SER A 477 -20.75 -14.31 18.82
CA SER A 477 -19.44 -14.70 18.29
C SER A 477 -19.47 -14.73 16.75
N ARG A 478 -18.44 -14.15 16.12
CA ARG A 478 -18.31 -13.98 14.65
C ARG A 478 -19.30 -13.02 13.97
N SER A 479 -20.10 -12.26 14.72
CA SER A 479 -20.95 -11.17 14.19
C SER A 479 -20.16 -10.07 13.46
N GLY A 480 -18.91 -9.85 13.86
CA GLY A 480 -18.09 -8.74 13.38
C GLY A 480 -17.97 -7.60 14.41
N LYS A 481 -18.47 -7.78 15.63
CA LYS A 481 -18.38 -6.78 16.72
C LYS A 481 -16.99 -6.14 16.92
N SER A 482 -15.93 -6.94 16.88
CA SER A 482 -14.56 -6.44 17.10
C SER A 482 -14.04 -5.67 15.88
N THR A 483 -14.42 -6.11 14.67
CA THR A 483 -14.18 -5.39 13.42
C THR A 483 -14.88 -4.04 13.42
N PHE A 484 -16.14 -3.99 13.86
CA PHE A 484 -16.90 -2.75 14.02
C PHE A 484 -16.30 -1.83 15.07
N ALA A 485 -16.00 -2.34 16.27
CA ALA A 485 -15.37 -1.57 17.34
C ALA A 485 -14.03 -0.97 16.87
N HIS A 486 -13.23 -1.73 16.12
CA HIS A 486 -11.99 -1.23 15.55
C HIS A 486 -12.21 -0.19 14.45
N ALA A 487 -13.20 -0.35 13.57
CA ALA A 487 -13.56 0.67 12.58
C ALA A 487 -13.95 2.01 13.24
N VAL A 488 -14.79 1.94 14.29
CA VAL A 488 -15.14 3.11 15.11
C VAL A 488 -13.91 3.71 15.78
N GLN A 489 -13.03 2.89 16.36
CA GLN A 489 -11.77 3.34 16.95
C GLN A 489 -10.93 4.13 15.94
N ARG A 490 -10.78 3.61 14.71
CA ARG A 490 -10.01 4.27 13.65
C ARG A 490 -10.60 5.61 13.28
N VAL A 491 -11.90 5.67 12.97
CA VAL A 491 -12.58 6.90 12.57
C VAL A 491 -12.44 7.99 13.66
N LEU A 492 -12.63 7.62 14.93
CA LEU A 492 -12.50 8.57 16.03
C LEU A 492 -11.04 9.01 16.26
N SER A 493 -10.08 8.10 16.15
CA SER A 493 -8.64 8.41 16.33
C SER A 493 -8.14 9.42 15.29
N GLU A 494 -8.69 9.40 14.08
CA GLU A 494 -8.38 10.37 13.02
C GLU A 494 -8.91 11.78 13.32
N THR A 495 -9.88 11.92 14.22
CA THR A 495 -10.37 13.22 14.71
C THR A 495 -9.60 13.72 15.94
N ALA A 496 -8.37 13.24 16.13
CA ALA A 496 -7.48 13.54 17.25
C ALA A 496 -8.03 13.16 18.63
N ARG A 497 -9.00 12.23 18.68
CA ARG A 497 -9.52 11.68 19.94
C ARG A 497 -8.64 10.55 20.44
N ARG A 498 -8.48 10.47 21.76
CA ARG A 498 -7.81 9.35 22.44
C ARG A 498 -8.83 8.27 22.72
N VAL A 499 -8.79 7.19 21.93
CA VAL A 499 -9.74 6.09 22.03
C VAL A 499 -9.06 4.84 22.59
N LEU A 500 -9.53 4.38 23.74
CA LEU A 500 -9.13 3.11 24.32
C LEU A 500 -10.11 2.02 23.89
N ARG A 501 -9.65 1.01 23.13
CA ARG A 501 -10.43 -0.21 22.88
C ARG A 501 -10.02 -1.28 23.87
N LEU A 502 -10.95 -1.71 24.73
CA LEU A 502 -10.76 -2.80 25.68
C LEU A 502 -11.52 -4.04 25.21
N GLU A 503 -10.80 -5.16 25.13
CA GLU A 503 -11.33 -6.44 24.68
C GLU A 503 -11.69 -7.31 25.89
N LEU A 504 -12.95 -7.29 26.31
CA LEU A 504 -13.46 -8.08 27.45
C LEU A 504 -13.29 -9.58 27.22
N ASP A 505 -13.29 -10.02 25.96
CA ASP A 505 -13.02 -11.43 25.59
C ASP A 505 -11.62 -11.90 26.06
N ARG A 506 -10.69 -10.99 26.41
CA ARG A 506 -9.38 -11.35 27.01
C ARG A 506 -9.47 -11.85 28.46
N TRP A 507 -10.61 -11.72 29.12
CA TRP A 507 -10.88 -12.30 30.43
C TRP A 507 -11.50 -13.69 30.38
N ILE A 508 -11.80 -14.21 29.17
CA ILE A 508 -12.34 -15.56 29.02
C ILE A 508 -11.39 -16.58 29.65
N LEU A 509 -11.94 -17.48 30.46
CA LEU A 509 -11.21 -18.58 31.08
C LEU A 509 -10.56 -19.48 30.01
N PRO A 510 -9.25 -19.76 30.06
CA PRO A 510 -8.63 -20.77 29.22
C PRO A 510 -9.28 -22.14 29.41
N LEU A 511 -9.22 -22.99 28.37
CA LEU A 511 -9.94 -24.25 28.33
C LEU A 511 -9.62 -25.15 29.53
N GLU A 512 -8.37 -25.18 29.98
CA GLU A 512 -7.93 -26.02 31.11
C GLU A 512 -8.54 -25.63 32.47
N TYR A 513 -9.14 -24.45 32.59
CA TYR A 513 -9.77 -23.97 33.83
C TYR A 513 -11.31 -24.06 33.80
N ARG A 514 -11.90 -24.66 32.75
CA ARG A 514 -13.35 -24.73 32.58
C ARG A 514 -13.90 -26.02 33.19
N GLY A 515 -14.91 -25.89 34.06
CA GLY A 515 -15.70 -27.02 34.55
C GLY A 515 -16.74 -27.50 33.52
N PRO A 516 -17.25 -28.73 33.65
CA PRO A 516 -18.21 -29.32 32.70
C PRO A 516 -19.55 -28.57 32.65
N ASP A 517 -19.97 -27.96 33.76
CA ASP A 517 -21.26 -27.28 33.89
C ASP A 517 -21.15 -25.75 33.76
N MET A 518 -19.96 -25.21 33.46
CA MET A 518 -19.76 -23.76 33.35
C MET A 518 -20.44 -23.18 32.11
N ASN A 519 -21.29 -22.18 32.33
CA ASN A 519 -21.98 -21.48 31.26
C ASN A 519 -21.11 -20.40 30.60
N ALA A 520 -21.61 -19.77 29.53
CA ALA A 520 -20.93 -18.72 28.77
C ALA A 520 -20.54 -17.48 29.58
N GLU A 521 -21.37 -17.07 30.55
CA GLU A 521 -21.10 -15.89 31.40
C GLU A 521 -19.97 -16.19 32.38
N GLU A 522 -20.02 -17.35 33.06
CA GLU A 522 -18.97 -17.80 33.99
C GLU A 522 -17.64 -17.97 33.25
N ARG A 523 -17.66 -18.57 32.05
CA ARG A 523 -16.47 -18.70 31.20
C ARG A 523 -15.91 -17.34 30.78
N SER A 524 -16.75 -16.32 30.63
CA SER A 524 -16.34 -14.96 30.23
C SER A 524 -15.98 -14.06 31.41
N ARG A 525 -16.11 -14.57 32.65
CA ARG A 525 -15.87 -13.87 33.90
C ARG A 525 -16.65 -12.55 34.02
N VAL A 526 -17.94 -12.60 33.66
CA VAL A 526 -18.83 -11.43 33.65
C VAL A 526 -18.97 -10.79 35.04
N GLU A 527 -18.74 -11.56 36.11
CA GLU A 527 -18.72 -11.07 37.49
C GLU A 527 -17.68 -9.97 37.73
N LEU A 528 -16.61 -9.91 36.92
CA LEU A 528 -15.54 -8.91 37.03
C LEU A 528 -15.88 -7.59 36.32
N TYR A 529 -16.87 -7.60 35.41
CA TYR A 529 -17.12 -6.45 34.53
C TYR A 529 -17.49 -5.17 35.28
N PRO A 530 -18.35 -5.19 36.33
CA PRO A 530 -18.69 -3.97 37.08
C PRO A 530 -17.48 -3.28 37.72
N GLU A 531 -16.53 -4.06 38.24
CA GLU A 531 -15.30 -3.50 38.82
C GLU A 531 -14.39 -2.92 37.74
N ILE A 532 -14.19 -3.65 36.65
CA ILE A 532 -13.40 -3.20 35.49
C ILE A 532 -13.95 -1.86 34.96
N VAL A 533 -15.26 -1.80 34.71
CA VAL A 533 -15.92 -0.59 34.18
C VAL A 533 -15.84 0.58 35.16
N SER A 534 -16.03 0.33 36.47
CA SER A 534 -15.86 1.34 37.52
C SER A 534 -14.43 1.90 37.59
N MET A 535 -13.41 1.06 37.40
CA MET A 535 -12.02 1.50 37.35
C MET A 535 -11.74 2.37 36.12
N LEU A 536 -12.25 1.98 34.94
CA LEU A 536 -12.09 2.72 33.69
C LEU A 536 -12.79 4.08 33.74
N ARG A 537 -14.01 4.15 34.30
CA ARG A 537 -14.77 5.39 34.49
C ARG A 537 -14.00 6.41 35.34
N ARG A 538 -13.22 5.92 36.32
CA ARG A 538 -12.33 6.72 37.18
C ARG A 538 -10.95 6.99 36.53
N SER A 539 -10.82 6.75 35.22
CA SER A 539 -9.57 6.88 34.46
C SER A 539 -8.42 6.06 35.03
N GLY A 540 -8.74 4.89 35.60
CA GLY A 540 -7.77 3.94 36.14
C GLY A 540 -7.13 3.03 35.10
N GLN A 541 -6.39 2.04 35.59
CA GLN A 541 -5.77 1.00 34.79
C GLN A 541 -6.36 -0.37 35.13
N VAL A 542 -6.49 -1.24 34.13
CA VAL A 542 -6.93 -2.62 34.31
C VAL A 542 -6.04 -3.56 33.52
N GLU A 543 -5.88 -4.79 33.99
CA GLU A 543 -4.97 -5.76 33.40
C GLU A 543 -5.71 -7.07 33.07
N ALA A 544 -5.70 -7.46 31.80
CA ALA A 544 -6.30 -8.71 31.35
C ALA A 544 -5.33 -9.88 31.53
N PRO A 545 -5.82 -11.05 31.98
CA PRO A 545 -4.99 -12.25 32.16
C PRO A 545 -4.49 -12.85 30.84
N GLY A 546 -5.10 -12.44 29.70
CA GLY A 546 -4.71 -12.81 28.34
C GLY A 546 -5.30 -14.15 27.90
N TYR A 547 -6.39 -14.13 27.15
CA TYR A 547 -6.97 -15.30 26.49
C TYR A 547 -6.73 -15.27 24.99
N ASP A 548 -6.36 -16.40 24.41
CA ASP A 548 -6.24 -16.57 22.96
C ASP A 548 -7.35 -17.49 22.43
N ALA A 549 -8.22 -16.93 21.57
CA ALA A 549 -9.29 -17.69 20.95
C ALA A 549 -8.77 -18.80 19.99
N ALA A 550 -7.57 -18.63 19.41
CA ALA A 550 -6.97 -19.61 18.51
C ALA A 550 -6.56 -20.88 19.27
N SER A 551 -5.67 -20.78 20.25
CA SER A 551 -5.25 -21.91 21.10
C SER A 551 -6.30 -22.34 22.13
N ARG A 552 -7.26 -21.47 22.47
CA ARG A 552 -8.14 -21.58 23.67
C ARG A 552 -7.36 -21.61 24.98
N GLY A 553 -6.08 -21.22 24.95
CA GLY A 553 -5.18 -21.17 26.09
C GLY A 553 -4.96 -19.75 26.59
N ARG A 554 -3.97 -19.62 27.46
CA ARG A 554 -3.50 -18.32 27.96
C ARG A 554 -2.46 -17.72 27.01
N LEU A 555 -2.56 -16.43 26.74
CA LEU A 555 -1.48 -15.66 26.11
C LEU A 555 -0.30 -15.53 27.07
N ARG A 556 0.92 -15.46 26.54
CA ARG A 556 2.09 -15.15 27.38
C ARG A 556 2.03 -13.70 27.83
N GLY A 557 1.98 -13.50 29.14
CA GLY A 557 1.90 -12.18 29.75
C GLY A 557 0.45 -11.72 29.97
N THR A 558 0.29 -10.42 30.13
CA THR A 558 -0.97 -9.75 30.42
C THR A 558 -1.17 -8.57 29.48
N THR A 559 -2.40 -8.12 29.31
CA THR A 559 -2.71 -6.92 28.50
C THR A 559 -3.15 -5.80 29.42
N ALA A 560 -2.30 -4.79 29.59
CA ALA A 560 -2.63 -3.61 30.36
C ALA A 560 -3.44 -2.61 29.51
N TYR A 561 -4.52 -2.09 30.09
CA TYR A 561 -5.35 -1.04 29.53
C TYR A 561 -5.29 0.18 30.45
N ASP A 562 -5.05 1.34 29.85
CA ASP A 562 -4.89 2.59 30.59
C ASP A 562 -5.92 3.62 30.11
N ALA A 563 -6.90 3.89 30.97
CA ALA A 563 -7.96 4.85 30.69
C ALA A 563 -7.59 6.28 31.08
N ARG A 564 -6.38 6.50 31.64
CA ARG A 564 -5.88 7.87 31.81
C ARG A 564 -5.92 8.51 30.45
N ASN A 565 -6.46 9.73 30.41
CA ASN A 565 -6.50 10.52 29.19
C ASN A 565 -7.39 9.99 28.05
N ALA A 566 -8.14 8.90 28.23
CA ALA A 566 -9.08 8.46 27.20
C ALA A 566 -10.26 9.45 27.11
N ASP A 567 -10.62 9.84 25.89
CA ASP A 567 -11.85 10.59 25.63
C ASP A 567 -13.02 9.61 25.45
N VAL A 568 -12.75 8.48 24.81
CA VAL A 568 -13.72 7.40 24.55
C VAL A 568 -13.11 6.06 24.95
N ILE A 569 -13.90 5.23 25.62
CA ILE A 569 -13.56 3.85 25.96
C ILE A 569 -14.57 2.93 25.29
N LEU A 570 -14.09 2.11 24.35
CA LEU A 570 -14.88 1.09 23.66
C LEU A 570 -14.69 -0.25 24.37
N LEU A 571 -15.77 -0.80 24.91
CA LEU A 571 -15.81 -2.11 25.54
C LEU A 571 -16.32 -3.13 24.51
N ASP A 572 -15.41 -3.97 23.99
CA ASP A 572 -15.68 -5.01 22.99
C ASP A 572 -15.74 -6.37 23.68
N GLY A 573 -16.82 -7.11 23.47
CA GLY A 573 -16.91 -8.51 23.91
C GLY A 573 -18.28 -9.13 23.71
N ILE A 574 -18.37 -10.46 23.77
CA ILE A 574 -19.67 -11.15 23.58
C ILE A 574 -20.69 -10.81 24.67
N PHE A 575 -20.22 -10.40 25.86
CA PHE A 575 -21.04 -9.96 27.00
C PHE A 575 -20.86 -8.47 27.35
N ALA A 576 -20.36 -7.64 26.43
CA ALA A 576 -20.14 -6.22 26.71
C ALA A 576 -21.44 -5.43 26.97
N GLY A 577 -22.60 -5.95 26.56
CA GLY A 577 -23.92 -5.39 26.83
C GLY A 577 -24.64 -6.04 28.01
N HIS A 578 -23.92 -6.78 28.86
CA HIS A 578 -24.53 -7.52 29.98
C HIS A 578 -25.21 -6.57 30.99
N ALA A 579 -26.33 -7.03 31.56
CA ALA A 579 -27.17 -6.23 32.45
C ALA A 579 -26.41 -5.65 33.67
N SER A 580 -25.39 -6.35 34.16
CA SER A 580 -24.58 -5.92 35.32
C SER A 580 -23.80 -4.62 35.10
N ILE A 581 -23.52 -4.22 33.86
CA ILE A 581 -22.79 -2.99 33.53
C ILE A 581 -23.61 -2.02 32.70
N ARG A 582 -24.87 -2.33 32.39
CA ARG A 582 -25.70 -1.54 31.49
C ARG A 582 -25.91 -0.10 31.95
N GLU A 583 -26.08 0.10 33.26
CA GLU A 583 -26.21 1.43 33.88
C GLU A 583 -24.87 2.16 34.05
N GLN A 584 -23.74 1.45 33.87
CA GLN A 584 -22.41 2.01 34.01
C GLN A 584 -21.82 2.51 32.69
N VAL A 585 -22.41 2.15 31.55
CA VAL A 585 -22.00 2.59 30.21
C VAL A 585 -22.93 3.69 29.70
N ASP A 586 -22.40 4.61 28.90
CA ASP A 586 -23.17 5.75 28.37
C ASP A 586 -23.91 5.40 27.08
N MET A 587 -23.47 4.36 26.38
CA MET A 587 -24.09 3.87 25.15
C MET A 587 -23.84 2.37 25.01
N SER A 588 -24.87 1.62 24.62
CA SER A 588 -24.78 0.18 24.34
C SER A 588 -25.17 -0.12 22.89
N VAL A 589 -24.30 -0.82 22.18
CA VAL A 589 -24.47 -1.21 20.78
C VAL A 589 -24.49 -2.73 20.66
N PHE A 590 -25.49 -3.25 19.94
CA PHE A 590 -25.56 -4.65 19.57
C PHE A 590 -25.28 -4.82 18.07
N VAL A 591 -24.30 -5.65 17.74
CA VAL A 591 -23.89 -5.94 16.37
C VAL A 591 -24.47 -7.29 15.95
N GLU A 592 -25.26 -7.28 14.89
CA GLU A 592 -25.88 -8.47 14.30
C GLU A 592 -25.36 -8.75 12.88
N ALA A 593 -25.50 -10.00 12.48
CA ALA A 593 -25.23 -10.52 11.14
C ALA A 593 -26.17 -11.71 10.90
N SER A 594 -26.44 -12.07 9.65
CA SER A 594 -27.24 -13.24 9.32
C SER A 594 -26.56 -14.51 9.84
N GLU A 595 -27.39 -15.49 10.11
CA GLU A 595 -26.95 -16.84 10.46
C GLU A 595 -26.00 -17.43 9.41
N HIS A 596 -26.25 -17.15 8.12
CA HIS A 596 -25.39 -17.61 7.03
C HIS A 596 -23.95 -17.05 7.16
N SER A 597 -23.81 -15.75 7.37
CA SER A 597 -22.49 -15.13 7.56
C SER A 597 -21.80 -15.61 8.83
N LEU A 598 -22.54 -15.75 9.93
CA LEU A 598 -22.01 -16.26 11.18
C LEU A 598 -21.47 -17.69 10.99
N LEU A 599 -22.25 -18.56 10.33
CA LEU A 599 -21.90 -19.95 10.06
C LEU A 599 -20.67 -20.06 9.17
N ASN A 600 -20.61 -19.29 8.08
CA ASN A 600 -19.45 -19.27 7.18
C ASN A 600 -18.17 -18.87 7.93
N ARG A 601 -18.19 -17.75 8.66
CA ARG A 601 -17.03 -17.28 9.46
C ARG A 601 -16.66 -18.26 10.56
N PHE A 602 -17.65 -18.93 11.13
CA PHE A 602 -17.42 -19.96 12.14
C PHE A 602 -16.68 -21.16 11.53
N HIS A 603 -17.17 -21.71 10.41
CA HIS A 603 -16.51 -22.83 9.74
C HIS A 603 -15.10 -22.47 9.28
N THR A 604 -14.89 -21.32 8.64
CA THR A 604 -13.55 -20.88 8.21
C THR A 604 -12.58 -20.83 9.39
N PHE A 605 -12.98 -20.20 10.49
CA PHE A 605 -12.14 -20.09 11.68
C PHE A 605 -11.82 -21.45 12.32
N TYR A 606 -12.79 -22.35 12.42
CA TYR A 606 -12.60 -23.64 13.08
C TYR A 606 -11.91 -24.67 12.18
N ALA A 607 -12.09 -24.60 10.86
CA ALA A 607 -11.29 -25.35 9.90
C ALA A 607 -9.82 -24.94 9.99
N TRP A 608 -9.52 -23.64 10.09
CA TRP A 608 -8.16 -23.15 10.36
C TRP A 608 -7.57 -23.61 11.71
N LYS A 609 -8.43 -23.97 12.67
CA LYS A 609 -8.01 -24.61 13.93
C LYS A 609 -7.82 -26.12 13.82
N GLY A 610 -8.08 -26.71 12.66
CA GLY A 610 -7.97 -28.14 12.41
C GLY A 610 -9.18 -28.95 12.85
N LEU A 611 -10.34 -28.33 13.10
CA LEU A 611 -11.56 -29.09 13.37
C LEU A 611 -12.11 -29.68 12.07
N THR A 612 -12.65 -30.89 12.16
CA THR A 612 -13.40 -31.49 11.06
C THR A 612 -14.72 -30.75 10.87
N PRO A 613 -15.34 -30.79 9.67
CA PRO A 613 -16.64 -30.19 9.43
C PRO A 613 -17.72 -30.67 10.42
N VAL A 614 -17.72 -31.97 10.77
CA VAL A 614 -18.66 -32.56 11.73
C VAL A 614 -18.46 -31.98 13.13
N ALA A 615 -17.22 -31.94 13.63
CA ALA A 615 -16.94 -31.38 14.96
C ALA A 615 -17.21 -29.87 15.02
N ALA A 616 -17.03 -29.15 13.91
CA ALA A 616 -17.40 -27.75 13.81
C ALA A 616 -18.92 -27.57 13.90
N GLU A 617 -19.71 -28.40 13.21
CA GLU A 617 -21.17 -28.36 13.27
C GLU A 617 -21.71 -28.70 14.67
N GLU A 618 -21.18 -29.73 15.32
CA GLU A 618 -21.56 -30.07 16.71
C GLU A 618 -21.28 -28.91 17.67
N LEU A 619 -20.12 -28.25 17.52
CA LEU A 619 -19.78 -27.08 18.31
C LEU A 619 -20.70 -25.91 18.00
N TRP A 620 -21.07 -25.70 16.74
CA TRP A 620 -22.00 -24.65 16.32
C TRP A 620 -23.38 -24.83 16.98
N GLN A 621 -23.95 -26.03 16.92
CA GLN A 621 -25.22 -26.35 17.57
C GLN A 621 -25.16 -26.16 19.09
N SER A 622 -24.04 -26.53 19.72
CA SER A 622 -23.81 -26.26 21.15
C SER A 622 -23.83 -24.76 21.47
N ARG A 623 -23.25 -23.90 20.62
CA ARG A 623 -23.30 -22.43 20.81
C ARG A 623 -24.71 -21.88 20.69
N ILE A 624 -25.50 -22.37 19.74
CA ILE A 624 -26.89 -21.95 19.55
C ILE A 624 -27.72 -22.27 20.80
N GLN A 625 -27.54 -23.45 21.39
CA GLN A 625 -28.33 -23.86 22.55
C GLN A 625 -27.93 -23.15 23.84
N GLU A 626 -26.63 -22.90 24.05
CA GLU A 626 -26.11 -22.47 25.34
C GLU A 626 -25.69 -20.99 25.36
N GLU A 627 -25.00 -20.50 24.33
CA GLU A 627 -24.42 -19.16 24.33
C GLU A 627 -25.39 -18.10 23.79
N TRP A 628 -26.08 -18.41 22.68
CA TRP A 628 -26.88 -17.42 21.95
C TRP A 628 -28.05 -16.84 22.76
N PRO A 629 -28.86 -17.62 23.50
CA PRO A 629 -29.97 -17.05 24.26
C PRO A 629 -29.52 -15.99 25.25
N ARG A 630 -28.33 -16.17 25.86
CA ARG A 630 -27.75 -15.21 26.80
C ARG A 630 -27.21 -13.96 26.10
N ILE A 631 -26.60 -14.14 24.93
CA ILE A 631 -26.12 -12.99 24.14
C ILE A 631 -27.30 -12.17 23.61
N ASP A 632 -28.33 -12.83 23.08
CA ASP A 632 -29.48 -12.18 22.44
C ASP A 632 -30.33 -11.38 23.42
N LEU A 633 -30.34 -11.73 24.72
CA LEU A 633 -30.96 -10.92 25.76
C LEU A 633 -30.37 -9.51 25.80
N GLN A 634 -29.07 -9.34 25.56
CA GLN A 634 -28.40 -8.03 25.56
C GLN A 634 -28.95 -7.12 24.46
N ARG A 635 -29.41 -7.69 23.33
CA ARG A 635 -30.01 -6.95 22.21
C ARG A 635 -31.23 -6.12 22.64
N THR A 636 -32.02 -6.64 23.58
CA THR A 636 -33.25 -5.96 24.05
C THR A 636 -32.97 -4.67 24.82
N SER A 637 -31.77 -4.56 25.39
CA SER A 637 -31.33 -3.41 26.21
C SER A 637 -30.36 -2.47 25.49
N ALA A 638 -30.00 -2.77 24.23
CA ALA A 638 -29.08 -1.96 23.44
C ALA A 638 -29.76 -0.67 22.97
N ASP A 639 -29.02 0.44 23.01
CA ASP A 639 -29.48 1.73 22.48
C ASP A 639 -29.50 1.73 20.95
N ILE A 640 -28.56 1.01 20.34
CA ILE A 640 -28.36 0.95 18.89
C ILE A 640 -28.15 -0.51 18.48
N VAL A 641 -28.80 -0.91 17.39
CA VAL A 641 -28.55 -2.20 16.73
C VAL A 641 -27.95 -1.93 15.35
N ILE A 642 -26.82 -2.56 15.05
CA ILE A 642 -26.10 -2.42 13.78
C ILE A 642 -26.07 -3.77 13.09
N ASN A 643 -26.58 -3.83 11.86
CA ASN A 643 -26.39 -4.98 10.98
C ASN A 643 -25.16 -4.74 10.08
N LEU A 644 -24.12 -5.56 10.25
CA LEU A 644 -22.88 -5.42 9.49
C LEU A 644 -22.95 -5.98 8.06
N GLU A 645 -24.03 -6.66 7.68
CA GLU A 645 -24.19 -7.17 6.31
C GLU A 645 -24.64 -6.10 5.32
N GLU A 646 -25.45 -5.14 5.78
CA GLU A 646 -25.77 -3.92 5.02
C GLU A 646 -24.58 -2.94 4.98
N ALA A 647 -23.58 -3.18 5.83
CA ALA A 647 -22.47 -2.28 6.10
C ALA A 647 -21.09 -2.96 6.02
N ILE A 648 -20.81 -3.78 4.98
CA ILE A 648 -19.42 -4.12 4.52
C ILE A 648 -18.85 -5.46 4.99
N LEU A 649 -19.50 -6.61 4.73
CA LEU A 649 -18.84 -7.93 4.80
C LEU A 649 -18.83 -8.69 3.47
#